data_AF-A0A426U2E9-F1
#
_entry.id   AF-A0A426U2E9-F1
#
_cell.length_a   1.000
_cell.length_b   1.000
_cell.length_c   1.000
_cell.angle_alpha   90.00
_cell.angle_beta   90.00
_cell.angle_gamma   90.00
#
_symmetry.space_group_name_H-M   'P 1'
#
loop_
_entity.id
_entity.type
_entity.pdbx_description
1 polymer ?
#
loop_
_entity_poly.entity_id
_entity_poly.type
_entity_poly.pdbx_seq_one_letter_code
_entity_poly.pdbx_strand_id
1 'polypeptide(L)'
;MSELYGEITFSNASTRSGSIKASDGKIYNFSHDEIVTTPLPPVLRDERVRFRLEAGVPRAIEIIVAPAQTRAASAAAAPQAPRSTPRPAHGPSSAAQGPYRFLNPYNFVRLFEKARLAHHALGDAEPPPHDRYIGLSGVIQCELTATTPLFISDSHDVDVTKGEKGHQTFQFFRDPEGQPAIPGTSLRGVIRSVFEAATNSCLVNFNGEERLIYRLTPDEARKLVPARVVEAKGEWKLAILEGSVSIEVFNPAEQEPPMQYAAWLRRYRPIRDNHTAAKQPSSDYARRTMMTDKQLAGLEHRSACEAIVRKVRHPDPKKNLEFWNVVQIAPPGKLPARPGRDERKISGYLCITNQNIENKHDERVFFTERSQPITIDLEESIMDRYRELVKDYQERHEDDVKKAGSHAERPHGKRAGFSRFVLNKEEATLRDGDLVYAMLERDGESYCVRYIVPVSVPRVTYDKRIGDLLPNEQKRCTNYESLCPACRTFGWVWEGEGEGEDEGKGKGEQRERNERTAYAGRVQIGHATLVHSAGTFDATLAILSTPKPTTTRFYLAPLRGKPKAGLDDKDYNYDTPGMRLRGRKFYRHHGQQLRAQEYQSPKGNKSDQNRTICGAQQSGSRFSFAVRFENLAPLELGALLWTLELDGWHHRIGYGKPLGFGSAQIAVRSLHILDPDQRYRDLLASGLRDALGQKDHWITLFKAELARIYGQPFAQLPPIRDLQALLNEPPLPVHYPRSAQHPVADGRNYEWFVGNKRNARQRLALRLSDEDSEGLPIIDRFGQTQ
;
A
#
# COMPACT_ATOMS: atom_id res chain seq x y z
N MET A 1 -27.15 36.23 -44.82
CA MET A 1 -26.27 35.95 -43.65
C MET A 1 -26.58 34.54 -43.18
N SER A 2 -25.58 33.66 -43.10
CA SER A 2 -25.73 32.25 -42.77
C SER A 2 -26.01 32.05 -41.27
N GLU A 3 -26.99 31.21 -40.93
CA GLU A 3 -27.20 30.76 -39.54
C GLU A 3 -26.08 29.80 -39.15
N LEU A 4 -25.53 30.01 -37.96
CA LEU A 4 -24.46 29.18 -37.40
C LEU A 4 -24.95 28.48 -36.13
N TYR A 5 -24.38 27.31 -35.88
CA TYR A 5 -24.61 26.52 -34.68
C TYR A 5 -23.35 26.52 -33.83
N GLY A 6 -23.49 26.45 -32.52
CA GLY A 6 -22.34 26.37 -31.62
C GLY A 6 -22.72 25.90 -30.24
N GLU A 7 -21.73 25.79 -29.36
CA GLU A 7 -21.92 25.46 -27.95
C GLU A 7 -21.46 26.62 -27.06
N ILE A 8 -22.32 27.05 -26.13
CA ILE A 8 -21.95 28.06 -25.14
C ILE A 8 -20.96 27.43 -24.17
N THR A 9 -19.77 28.02 -24.03
CA THR A 9 -18.73 27.48 -23.14
C THR A 9 -18.92 27.93 -21.69
N PHE A 10 -19.38 29.17 -21.48
CA PHE A 10 -19.82 29.69 -20.18
C PHE A 10 -20.47 31.08 -20.34
N SER A 11 -21.64 31.30 -19.75
CA SER A 11 -22.19 32.65 -19.51
C SER A 11 -22.81 32.74 -18.11
N ASN A 12 -22.52 33.83 -17.41
CA ASN A 12 -23.06 34.14 -16.09
C ASN A 12 -23.83 35.47 -16.14
N ALA A 13 -25.04 35.50 -15.58
CA ALA A 13 -25.86 36.70 -15.48
C ALA A 13 -25.12 37.88 -14.80
N SER A 14 -24.15 37.63 -13.92
CA SER A 14 -23.38 38.69 -13.25
C SER A 14 -22.34 39.38 -14.14
N THR A 15 -21.81 38.71 -15.17
CA THR A 15 -20.78 39.27 -16.07
C THR A 15 -21.35 39.77 -17.40
N ARG A 16 -22.66 39.57 -17.65
CA ARG A 16 -23.42 39.92 -18.87
C ARG A 16 -22.69 39.63 -20.19
N SER A 17 -21.85 38.61 -20.22
CA SER A 17 -21.07 38.21 -21.39
C SER A 17 -20.83 36.70 -21.39
N GLY A 18 -20.56 36.14 -22.57
CA GLY A 18 -20.26 34.72 -22.76
C GLY A 18 -19.54 34.46 -24.08
N SER A 19 -19.18 33.20 -24.32
CA SER A 19 -18.56 32.77 -25.57
C SER A 19 -19.26 31.55 -26.16
N ILE A 20 -19.36 31.52 -27.49
CA ILE A 20 -19.88 30.41 -28.29
C ILE A 20 -18.74 29.84 -29.11
N LYS A 21 -18.50 28.54 -28.98
CA LYS A 21 -17.67 27.79 -29.92
C LYS A 21 -18.56 27.34 -31.07
N ALA A 22 -18.43 27.99 -32.22
CA ALA A 22 -19.23 27.69 -33.40
C ALA A 22 -18.78 26.37 -34.07
N SER A 23 -19.66 25.81 -34.89
CA SER A 23 -19.43 24.56 -35.63
C SER A 23 -18.29 24.65 -36.64
N ASP A 24 -17.90 25.86 -37.04
CA ASP A 24 -16.72 26.11 -37.89
C ASP A 24 -15.39 26.14 -37.08
N GLY A 25 -15.45 25.88 -35.78
CA GLY A 25 -14.31 25.80 -34.88
C GLY A 25 -13.87 27.15 -34.29
N LYS A 26 -14.46 28.28 -34.70
CA LYS A 26 -14.15 29.61 -34.17
C LYS A 26 -14.91 29.90 -32.89
N ILE A 27 -14.32 30.76 -32.05
CA ILE A 27 -14.93 31.23 -30.81
C ILE A 27 -15.41 32.66 -31.00
N TYR A 28 -16.66 32.91 -30.68
CA TYR A 28 -17.29 34.22 -30.75
C TYR A 28 -17.77 34.66 -29.37
N ASN A 29 -17.43 35.88 -28.97
CA ASN A 29 -17.90 36.45 -27.71
C ASN A 29 -19.21 37.23 -27.95
N PHE A 30 -20.14 37.14 -27.00
CA PHE A 30 -21.44 37.80 -27.08
C PHE A 30 -21.83 38.44 -25.74
N SER A 31 -22.69 39.45 -25.81
CA SER A 31 -23.34 40.02 -24.62
C SER A 31 -24.54 39.18 -24.24
N HIS A 32 -24.81 39.00 -22.95
CA HIS A 32 -25.96 38.23 -22.48
C HIS A 32 -27.31 38.76 -23.02
N ASP A 33 -27.37 40.02 -23.43
CA ASP A 33 -28.55 40.65 -24.05
C ASP A 33 -28.84 40.16 -25.48
N GLU A 34 -27.90 39.44 -26.10
CA GLU A 34 -28.08 38.84 -27.42
C GLU A 34 -28.85 37.52 -27.38
N ILE A 35 -29.10 36.96 -26.19
CA ILE A 35 -29.85 35.71 -26.02
C ILE A 35 -31.34 36.02 -26.00
N VAL A 36 -32.07 35.43 -26.95
CA VAL A 36 -33.50 35.68 -27.13
C VAL A 36 -34.38 34.55 -26.58
N THR A 37 -33.80 33.49 -26.03
CA THR A 37 -34.56 32.37 -25.42
C THR A 37 -35.19 32.76 -24.08
N THR A 38 -36.49 32.45 -23.92
CA THR A 38 -37.25 32.66 -22.67
C THR A 38 -38.01 31.39 -22.25
N PRO A 39 -38.05 31.04 -20.94
CA PRO A 39 -37.32 31.67 -19.84
C PRO A 39 -35.83 31.34 -19.90
N LEU A 40 -34.99 32.31 -19.52
CA LEU A 40 -33.54 32.17 -19.59
C LEU A 40 -32.98 31.52 -18.30
N PRO A 41 -32.18 30.44 -18.39
CA PRO A 41 -31.47 29.88 -17.26
C PRO A 41 -30.46 30.87 -16.64
N PRO A 42 -30.23 30.85 -15.30
CA PRO A 42 -29.30 31.77 -14.64
C PRO A 42 -27.82 31.50 -14.95
N VAL A 43 -27.48 30.30 -15.42
CA VAL A 43 -26.14 29.91 -15.86
C VAL A 43 -26.27 29.04 -17.10
N LEU A 44 -25.53 29.39 -18.16
CA LEU A 44 -25.50 28.65 -19.43
C LEU A 44 -24.12 28.01 -19.62
N ARG A 45 -24.09 26.69 -19.84
CA ARG A 45 -22.87 25.91 -20.02
C ARG A 45 -23.12 24.64 -20.83
N ASP A 46 -22.36 24.50 -21.90
CA ASP A 46 -22.37 23.36 -22.82
C ASP A 46 -23.72 23.16 -23.55
N GLU A 47 -24.54 24.21 -23.66
CA GLU A 47 -25.79 24.18 -24.40
C GLU A 47 -25.56 24.50 -25.88
N ARG A 48 -26.26 23.74 -26.74
CA ARG A 48 -26.27 24.00 -28.18
C ARG A 48 -27.12 25.22 -28.48
N VAL A 49 -26.56 26.13 -29.25
CA VAL A 49 -27.22 27.36 -29.67
C VAL A 49 -27.23 27.51 -31.18
N ARG A 50 -28.24 28.23 -31.67
CA ARG A 50 -28.31 28.78 -33.03
C ARG A 50 -28.18 30.29 -32.94
N PHE A 51 -27.39 30.91 -33.81
CA PHE A 51 -27.21 32.36 -33.83
C PHE A 51 -26.81 32.87 -35.22
N ARG A 52 -26.86 34.19 -35.41
CA ARG A 52 -26.40 34.86 -36.64
C ARG A 52 -25.19 35.74 -36.36
N LEU A 53 -24.29 35.85 -37.33
CA LEU A 53 -23.16 36.79 -37.24
C LEU A 53 -23.50 38.09 -37.97
N GLU A 54 -23.48 39.19 -37.23
CA GLU A 54 -23.53 40.54 -37.78
C GLU A 54 -22.25 41.29 -37.39
N ALA A 55 -21.47 41.72 -38.39
CA ALA A 55 -20.17 42.36 -38.21
C ALA A 55 -19.21 41.59 -37.27
N GLY A 56 -19.29 40.25 -37.26
CA GLY A 56 -18.43 39.38 -36.44
C GLY A 56 -18.92 39.13 -35.00
N VAL A 57 -20.09 39.69 -34.62
CA VAL A 57 -20.69 39.50 -33.30
C VAL A 57 -21.92 38.58 -33.41
N PRO A 58 -22.07 37.56 -32.53
CA PRO A 58 -23.28 36.75 -32.44
C PRO A 58 -24.49 37.59 -32.01
N ARG A 59 -25.57 37.51 -32.79
CA ARG A 59 -26.88 38.15 -32.54
C ARG A 59 -27.99 37.10 -32.60
N ALA A 60 -29.10 37.38 -31.90
CA ALA A 60 -30.29 36.52 -31.86
C ALA A 60 -29.96 35.06 -31.49
N ILE A 61 -29.29 34.87 -30.35
CA ILE A 61 -28.83 33.57 -29.88
C ILE A 61 -30.02 32.82 -29.27
N GLU A 62 -30.33 31.66 -29.82
CA GLU A 62 -31.40 30.77 -29.38
C GLU A 62 -30.82 29.45 -28.86
N ILE A 63 -31.19 29.05 -27.64
CA ILE A 63 -30.85 27.77 -27.03
C ILE A 63 -31.73 26.67 -27.63
N ILE A 64 -31.09 25.64 -28.18
CA ILE A 64 -31.77 24.50 -28.80
C ILE A 64 -31.79 23.35 -27.78
N VAL A 65 -32.95 23.08 -27.20
CA VAL A 65 -33.16 21.88 -26.37
C VAL A 65 -33.30 20.67 -27.30
N ALA A 66 -32.39 19.69 -27.20
CA ALA A 66 -32.47 18.47 -28.01
C ALA A 66 -33.69 17.61 -27.59
N PRO A 67 -34.57 17.18 -28.52
CA PRO A 67 -35.65 16.27 -28.18
C PRO A 67 -35.11 14.85 -27.91
N ALA A 68 -35.60 14.23 -26.84
CA ALA A 68 -35.30 12.84 -26.49
C ALA A 68 -35.83 11.89 -27.58
N GLN A 69 -34.94 11.11 -28.20
CA GLN A 69 -35.33 10.14 -29.23
C GLN A 69 -35.99 8.91 -28.61
N THR A 70 -37.31 8.82 -28.79
CA THR A 70 -38.14 7.61 -28.69
C THR A 70 -37.69 6.55 -29.71
N ARG A 71 -37.32 5.35 -29.23
CA ARG A 71 -37.10 4.16 -30.08
C ARG A 71 -38.45 3.56 -30.49
N ALA A 72 -38.73 3.57 -31.79
CA ALA A 72 -39.84 2.87 -32.40
C ALA A 72 -39.54 1.35 -32.52
N ALA A 73 -40.57 0.56 -32.30
CA ALA A 73 -40.61 -0.88 -32.51
C ALA A 73 -40.92 -1.22 -33.98
N SER A 74 -40.30 -2.27 -34.51
CA SER A 74 -40.96 -3.16 -35.47
C SER A 74 -40.33 -4.57 -35.42
N ALA A 75 -41.18 -5.56 -35.63
CA ALA A 75 -40.96 -6.98 -35.43
C ALA A 75 -40.77 -7.72 -36.76
N ALA A 76 -40.07 -8.87 -36.73
CA ALA A 76 -40.36 -10.03 -37.58
C ALA A 76 -39.74 -11.31 -36.97
N ALA A 77 -40.60 -12.28 -36.65
CA ALA A 77 -40.31 -13.68 -36.31
C ALA A 77 -40.00 -14.49 -37.59
N ALA A 78 -39.45 -15.72 -37.64
CA ALA A 78 -39.51 -16.95 -36.81
C ALA A 78 -38.43 -17.97 -37.34
N PRO A 79 -38.37 -19.29 -37.00
CA PRO A 79 -38.79 -20.09 -35.83
C PRO A 79 -37.65 -20.97 -35.20
N GLN A 80 -38.00 -21.70 -34.14
CA GLN A 80 -37.18 -22.38 -33.11
C GLN A 80 -36.67 -23.81 -33.44
N ALA A 81 -35.69 -24.30 -32.64
CA ALA A 81 -35.62 -25.69 -32.14
C ALA A 81 -34.88 -25.75 -30.76
N PRO A 82 -35.18 -26.72 -29.86
CA PRO A 82 -35.06 -26.53 -28.41
C PRO A 82 -33.80 -27.16 -27.80
N ARG A 83 -33.20 -26.50 -26.80
CA ARG A 83 -32.35 -27.14 -25.78
C ARG A 83 -32.68 -26.59 -24.40
N SER A 84 -33.14 -27.49 -23.56
CA SER A 84 -33.50 -27.29 -22.16
C SER A 84 -32.25 -27.09 -21.29
N THR A 85 -32.17 -25.95 -20.60
CA THR A 85 -31.34 -25.77 -19.39
C THR A 85 -32.18 -25.12 -18.30
N PRO A 86 -32.01 -25.49 -17.02
CA PRO A 86 -32.72 -24.87 -15.91
C PRO A 86 -32.18 -23.45 -15.67
N ARG A 87 -33.10 -22.48 -15.62
CA ARG A 87 -32.84 -21.07 -15.32
C ARG A 87 -32.38 -20.92 -13.85
N PRO A 88 -31.25 -20.25 -13.55
CA PRO A 88 -31.09 -19.57 -12.27
C PRO A 88 -31.83 -18.24 -12.35
N ALA A 89 -32.88 -18.11 -11.53
CA ALA A 89 -33.59 -16.86 -11.37
C ALA A 89 -32.76 -15.90 -10.50
N HIS A 90 -32.03 -14.96 -11.10
CA HIS A 90 -31.71 -13.66 -10.52
C HIS A 90 -31.41 -12.66 -11.65
N GLY A 91 -32.47 -11.98 -12.13
CA GLY A 91 -32.28 -10.68 -12.78
C GLY A 91 -31.82 -9.66 -11.74
N PRO A 92 -31.23 -8.52 -12.15
CA PRO A 92 -30.80 -7.49 -11.21
C PRO A 92 -32.04 -7.01 -10.46
N SER A 93 -32.09 -7.35 -9.18
CA SER A 93 -33.09 -6.83 -8.25
C SER A 93 -33.09 -5.31 -8.34
N SER A 94 -34.29 -4.75 -8.42
CA SER A 94 -34.59 -3.35 -8.17
C SER A 94 -33.73 -2.79 -7.04
N ALA A 95 -33.21 -1.58 -7.26
CA ALA A 95 -32.44 -0.78 -6.32
C ALA A 95 -32.89 -0.98 -4.86
N ALA A 96 -32.01 -1.56 -4.05
CA ALA A 96 -32.18 -1.53 -2.60
C ALA A 96 -32.20 -0.06 -2.16
N GLN A 97 -33.26 0.35 -1.46
CA GLN A 97 -33.41 1.66 -0.80
C GLN A 97 -32.46 1.79 0.40
N GLY A 98 -31.16 1.53 0.20
CA GLY A 98 -30.12 1.61 1.21
C GLY A 98 -29.04 2.62 0.83
N PRO A 99 -28.29 3.14 1.82
CA PRO A 99 -27.15 4.03 1.58
C PRO A 99 -26.08 3.33 0.73
N TYR A 100 -25.36 4.10 -0.09
CA TYR A 100 -24.37 3.56 -1.04
C TYR A 100 -23.29 2.70 -0.35
N ARG A 101 -22.96 1.55 -0.95
CA ARG A 101 -21.95 0.60 -0.48
C ARG A 101 -21.04 0.18 -1.62
N PHE A 102 -19.80 -0.17 -1.31
CA PHE A 102 -18.80 -0.60 -2.27
C PHE A 102 -17.86 -1.64 -1.68
N LEU A 103 -17.19 -2.41 -2.53
CA LEU A 103 -16.15 -3.36 -2.13
C LEU A 103 -14.78 -2.73 -2.31
N ASN A 104 -13.87 -2.99 -1.37
CA ASN A 104 -12.46 -2.65 -1.54
C ASN A 104 -11.87 -3.45 -2.72
N PRO A 105 -11.01 -2.87 -3.59
CA PRO A 105 -10.53 -3.52 -4.82
C PRO A 105 -9.71 -4.78 -4.61
N TYR A 106 -9.29 -5.06 -3.38
CA TYR A 106 -8.68 -6.31 -3.01
C TYR A 106 -9.29 -6.85 -1.72
N ASN A 107 -9.13 -8.14 -1.52
CA ASN A 107 -9.27 -8.77 -0.21
C ASN A 107 -8.25 -9.92 -0.14
N PHE A 108 -8.46 -10.88 0.76
CA PHE A 108 -7.52 -11.96 0.99
C PHE A 108 -8.15 -13.32 0.74
N VAL A 109 -7.42 -14.19 0.07
CA VAL A 109 -7.67 -15.62 0.04
C VAL A 109 -7.06 -16.23 1.29
N ARG A 110 -7.90 -16.81 2.16
CA ARG A 110 -7.47 -17.44 3.41
C ARG A 110 -6.47 -18.55 3.15
N LEU A 111 -5.65 -18.83 4.15
CA LEU A 111 -4.74 -19.97 4.19
C LEU A 111 -5.54 -21.22 4.59
N PHE A 112 -5.10 -22.40 4.17
CA PHE A 112 -5.66 -23.65 4.71
C PHE A 112 -5.27 -23.78 6.19
N GLU A 113 -6.16 -24.35 6.99
CA GLU A 113 -5.93 -24.56 8.43
C GLU A 113 -5.19 -25.86 8.72
N LYS A 114 -5.22 -26.83 7.80
CA LYS A 114 -4.55 -28.12 7.91
C LYS A 114 -3.21 -28.09 7.20
N ALA A 115 -2.20 -28.70 7.82
CA ALA A 115 -0.88 -28.89 7.22
C ALA A 115 -0.93 -29.75 5.95
N ARG A 116 0.05 -29.58 5.07
CA ARG A 116 0.21 -30.40 3.88
C ARG A 116 0.59 -31.83 4.25
N LEU A 117 0.21 -32.79 3.42
CA LEU A 117 0.65 -34.18 3.55
C LEU A 117 2.13 -34.31 3.16
N ALA A 118 2.91 -35.12 3.87
CA ALA A 118 4.25 -35.50 3.44
C ALA A 118 4.18 -36.54 2.31
N HIS A 119 5.18 -36.53 1.43
CA HIS A 119 5.38 -37.46 0.31
C HIS A 119 4.16 -37.58 -0.62
N HIS A 120 3.46 -36.47 -0.86
CA HIS A 120 2.24 -36.46 -1.68
C HIS A 120 2.33 -35.45 -2.83
N ALA A 121 1.75 -35.77 -3.99
CA ALA A 121 1.79 -34.90 -5.19
C ALA A 121 1.16 -33.51 -4.96
N LEU A 122 0.18 -33.42 -4.06
CA LEU A 122 -0.44 -32.15 -3.61
C LEU A 122 0.01 -31.73 -2.20
N GLY A 123 1.08 -32.33 -1.70
CA GLY A 123 1.70 -32.03 -0.40
C GLY A 123 3.19 -31.73 -0.52
N ASP A 124 3.93 -31.85 0.57
CA ASP A 124 5.38 -31.64 0.63
C ASP A 124 6.11 -32.92 0.20
N ALA A 125 7.02 -32.81 -0.77
CA ALA A 125 7.75 -33.95 -1.33
C ALA A 125 8.96 -33.48 -2.15
N GLU A 126 9.91 -34.40 -2.36
CA GLU A 126 11.04 -34.20 -3.27
C GLU A 126 10.52 -33.99 -4.71
N PRO A 127 11.08 -33.03 -5.47
CA PRO A 127 10.71 -32.85 -6.85
C PRO A 127 11.20 -34.01 -7.75
N PRO A 128 10.45 -34.35 -8.82
CA PRO A 128 10.89 -35.33 -9.81
C PRO A 128 12.15 -34.86 -10.56
N PRO A 129 13.02 -35.77 -11.02
CA PRO A 129 14.21 -35.40 -11.76
C PRO A 129 13.88 -34.92 -13.19
N HIS A 130 14.82 -34.20 -13.78
CA HIS A 130 14.74 -33.70 -15.17
C HIS A 130 15.41 -34.63 -16.19
N ASP A 131 16.15 -35.65 -15.74
CA ASP A 131 16.98 -36.52 -16.60
C ASP A 131 16.20 -37.63 -17.31
N ARG A 132 14.92 -37.83 -16.96
CA ARG A 132 14.09 -38.95 -17.47
C ARG A 132 12.60 -38.62 -17.45
N TYR A 133 11.82 -39.30 -18.28
CA TYR A 133 10.35 -39.19 -18.26
C TYR A 133 9.74 -40.11 -17.21
N ILE A 134 9.02 -39.54 -16.23
CA ILE A 134 8.33 -40.30 -15.16
C ILE A 134 6.89 -39.84 -14.90
N GLY A 135 6.48 -38.72 -15.50
CA GLY A 135 5.14 -38.19 -15.40
C GLY A 135 4.59 -37.78 -16.76
N LEU A 136 3.55 -36.95 -16.75
CA LEU A 136 2.96 -36.41 -17.96
C LEU A 136 3.78 -35.22 -18.44
N SER A 137 4.23 -35.27 -19.70
CA SER A 137 4.86 -34.17 -20.40
C SER A 137 4.00 -33.78 -21.59
N GLY A 138 3.99 -32.51 -21.99
CA GLY A 138 3.08 -32.07 -23.03
C GLY A 138 3.05 -30.57 -23.27
N VAL A 139 2.08 -30.17 -24.11
CA VAL A 139 1.85 -28.77 -24.48
C VAL A 139 0.36 -28.47 -24.44
N ILE A 140 0.03 -27.34 -23.84
CA ILE A 140 -1.32 -26.77 -23.75
C ILE A 140 -1.33 -25.48 -24.59
N GLN A 141 -2.23 -25.39 -25.56
CA GLN A 141 -2.48 -24.11 -26.24
C GLN A 141 -3.65 -23.41 -25.56
N CYS A 142 -3.45 -22.16 -25.19
CA CYS A 142 -4.39 -21.36 -24.43
C CYS A 142 -4.74 -20.07 -25.18
N GLU A 143 -5.98 -19.62 -25.02
CA GLU A 143 -6.41 -18.28 -25.45
C GLU A 143 -6.86 -17.48 -24.23
N LEU A 144 -6.28 -16.30 -24.03
CA LEU A 144 -6.66 -15.34 -23.01
C LEU A 144 -7.58 -14.28 -23.63
N THR A 145 -8.77 -14.07 -23.06
CA THR A 145 -9.69 -12.99 -23.43
C THR A 145 -9.75 -11.95 -22.33
N ALA A 146 -9.41 -10.70 -22.63
CA ALA A 146 -9.54 -9.59 -21.69
C ALA A 146 -11.02 -9.18 -21.56
N THR A 147 -11.63 -9.37 -20.40
CA THR A 147 -13.05 -9.01 -20.15
C THR A 147 -13.20 -7.59 -19.59
N THR A 148 -12.09 -6.97 -19.20
CA THR A 148 -11.96 -5.53 -18.89
C THR A 148 -10.70 -5.01 -19.58
N PRO A 149 -10.53 -3.68 -19.73
CA PRO A 149 -9.29 -3.12 -20.28
C PRO A 149 -8.02 -3.73 -19.68
N LEU A 150 -7.05 -4.04 -20.52
CA LEU A 150 -5.80 -4.69 -20.14
C LEU A 150 -4.62 -3.79 -20.47
N PHE A 151 -3.74 -3.58 -19.49
CA PHE A 151 -2.47 -2.89 -19.69
C PHE A 151 -1.34 -3.66 -19.03
N ILE A 152 -0.31 -3.97 -19.81
CA ILE A 152 0.96 -4.52 -19.31
C ILE A 152 2.02 -3.46 -19.59
N SER A 153 2.65 -2.95 -18.54
CA SER A 153 3.72 -1.95 -18.73
C SER A 153 4.93 -2.61 -19.37
N ASP A 154 5.49 -1.95 -20.38
CA ASP A 154 6.91 -2.14 -20.68
C ASP A 154 7.73 -1.42 -19.62
N SER A 155 8.58 -2.15 -18.90
CA SER A 155 9.44 -1.57 -17.86
C SER A 155 10.69 -0.91 -18.44
N HIS A 156 11.04 -1.17 -19.69
CA HIS A 156 12.22 -0.61 -20.35
C HIS A 156 11.91 0.67 -21.13
N ASP A 157 10.63 0.90 -21.45
CA ASP A 157 10.16 2.05 -22.22
C ASP A 157 9.27 2.97 -21.36
N VAL A 158 9.91 3.61 -20.37
CA VAL A 158 9.25 4.57 -19.47
C VAL A 158 9.71 5.98 -19.80
N ASP A 159 8.83 6.74 -20.42
CA ASP A 159 9.05 8.17 -20.65
C ASP A 159 8.79 8.96 -19.38
N VAL A 160 9.86 9.56 -18.84
CA VAL A 160 9.77 10.53 -17.74
C VAL A 160 9.76 11.93 -18.33
N THR A 161 8.60 12.56 -18.39
CA THR A 161 8.48 13.92 -18.93
C THR A 161 9.15 14.92 -17.97
N LYS A 162 10.38 15.35 -18.30
CA LYS A 162 11.14 16.37 -17.56
C LYS A 162 10.49 17.76 -17.71
N GLY A 163 9.38 17.98 -17.01
CA GLY A 163 8.63 19.23 -16.99
C GLY A 163 7.38 19.17 -16.10
N GLU A 164 6.77 17.99 -15.98
CA GLU A 164 5.53 17.78 -15.23
C GLU A 164 5.79 16.95 -13.95
N LYS A 165 6.32 17.56 -12.89
CA LYS A 165 6.37 17.02 -11.50
C LYS A 165 6.74 15.51 -11.34
N GLY A 166 7.61 14.95 -12.18
CA GLY A 166 7.97 13.53 -12.08
C GLY A 166 6.83 12.54 -12.44
N HIS A 167 5.84 12.99 -13.22
CA HIS A 167 4.85 12.11 -13.83
C HIS A 167 5.51 11.17 -14.85
N GLN A 168 5.07 9.92 -14.90
CA GLN A 168 5.62 8.92 -15.83
C GLN A 168 4.53 8.44 -16.79
N THR A 169 4.93 8.24 -18.04
CA THR A 169 4.11 7.65 -19.11
C THR A 169 4.63 6.27 -19.44
N PHE A 170 3.74 5.27 -19.48
CA PHE A 170 4.06 3.87 -19.76
C PHE A 170 3.46 3.44 -21.10
N GLN A 171 4.23 2.68 -21.88
CA GLN A 171 3.77 2.02 -23.08
C GLN A 171 3.30 0.58 -22.79
N PHE A 172 2.35 0.10 -23.59
CA PHE A 172 1.96 -1.31 -23.55
C PHE A 172 3.10 -2.21 -24.06
N PHE A 173 3.39 -3.28 -23.33
CA PHE A 173 4.47 -4.21 -23.63
C PHE A 173 4.38 -4.79 -25.05
N ARG A 174 5.53 -4.84 -25.73
CA ARG A 174 5.70 -5.47 -27.04
C ARG A 174 6.69 -6.62 -26.96
N ASP A 175 6.47 -7.66 -27.75
CA ASP A 175 7.44 -8.74 -27.92
C ASP A 175 8.67 -8.26 -28.73
N PRO A 176 9.76 -9.07 -28.83
CA PRO A 176 10.94 -8.72 -29.62
C PRO A 176 10.65 -8.41 -31.09
N GLU A 177 9.54 -8.92 -31.62
CA GLU A 177 9.03 -8.65 -32.98
C GLU A 177 8.19 -7.36 -33.07
N GLY A 178 8.08 -6.61 -31.98
CA GLY A 178 7.39 -5.32 -31.89
C GLY A 178 5.87 -5.40 -31.79
N GLN A 179 5.30 -6.60 -31.64
CA GLN A 179 3.85 -6.83 -31.55
C GLN A 179 3.36 -6.70 -30.11
N PRO A 180 2.15 -6.15 -29.87
CA PRO A 180 1.55 -6.12 -28.54
C PRO A 180 1.44 -7.53 -27.95
N ALA A 181 2.00 -7.72 -26.76
CA ALA A 181 2.06 -9.04 -26.13
C ALA A 181 1.87 -8.97 -24.61
N ILE A 182 1.65 -10.14 -24.00
CA ILE A 182 1.72 -10.32 -22.56
C ILE A 182 2.98 -11.16 -22.27
N PRO A 183 3.92 -10.69 -21.43
CA PRO A 183 5.08 -11.46 -21.04
C PRO A 183 4.70 -12.83 -20.45
N GLY A 184 5.40 -13.89 -20.86
CA GLY A 184 5.23 -15.22 -20.26
C GLY A 184 5.47 -15.21 -18.74
N THR A 185 6.33 -14.32 -18.26
CA THR A 185 6.56 -14.07 -16.82
C THR A 185 5.34 -13.48 -16.10
N SER A 186 4.60 -12.58 -16.76
CA SER A 186 3.35 -12.01 -16.23
C SER A 186 2.25 -13.07 -16.13
N LEU A 187 2.10 -13.91 -17.17
CA LEU A 187 1.19 -15.05 -17.16
C LEU A 187 1.57 -16.06 -16.07
N ARG A 188 2.86 -16.44 -15.98
CA ARG A 188 3.39 -17.34 -14.95
C ARG A 188 3.11 -16.83 -13.55
N GLY A 189 3.30 -15.54 -13.29
CA GLY A 189 3.01 -14.96 -11.98
C GLY A 189 1.55 -15.08 -11.57
N VAL A 190 0.61 -14.81 -12.49
CA VAL A 190 -0.84 -14.90 -12.21
C VAL A 190 -1.30 -16.34 -12.06
N ILE A 191 -0.89 -17.23 -12.95
CA ILE A 191 -1.21 -18.66 -12.89
C ILE A 191 -0.62 -19.28 -11.61
N ARG A 192 0.66 -19.02 -11.32
CA ARG A 192 1.31 -19.51 -10.09
C ARG A 192 0.59 -19.02 -8.83
N SER A 193 0.19 -17.75 -8.77
CA SER A 193 -0.51 -17.20 -7.59
C SER A 193 -1.81 -17.95 -7.28
N VAL A 194 -2.62 -18.25 -8.29
CA VAL A 194 -3.85 -19.01 -8.09
C VAL A 194 -3.56 -20.48 -7.79
N PHE A 195 -2.59 -21.08 -8.48
CA PHE A 195 -2.15 -22.44 -8.19
C PHE A 195 -1.69 -22.57 -6.73
N GLU A 196 -0.89 -21.62 -6.24
CA GLU A 196 -0.43 -21.59 -4.85
C GLU A 196 -1.59 -21.53 -3.85
N ALA A 197 -2.56 -20.65 -4.12
CA ALA A 197 -3.74 -20.48 -3.28
C ALA A 197 -4.64 -21.73 -3.27
N ALA A 198 -4.74 -22.44 -4.39
CA ALA A 198 -5.57 -23.63 -4.51
C ALA A 198 -4.89 -24.91 -3.99
N THR A 199 -3.55 -24.98 -3.97
CA THR A 199 -2.78 -26.18 -3.60
C THR A 199 -2.16 -26.12 -2.21
N ASN A 200 -2.54 -25.12 -1.39
CA ASN A 200 -1.96 -24.89 -0.07
C ASN A 200 -0.44 -24.70 -0.09
N SER A 201 0.13 -24.13 -1.15
CA SER A 201 1.58 -23.95 -1.29
C SER A 201 2.11 -22.81 -0.40
N CYS A 202 3.43 -22.61 -0.32
CA CYS A 202 4.02 -21.49 0.42
C CYS A 202 3.73 -20.12 -0.21
N LEU A 203 3.92 -19.02 0.53
CA LEU A 203 3.90 -17.67 -0.03
C LEU A 203 5.31 -17.31 -0.54
N VAL A 204 5.63 -17.71 -1.77
CA VAL A 204 7.00 -17.53 -2.30
C VAL A 204 7.43 -16.07 -2.43
N ASN A 205 6.51 -15.14 -2.69
CA ASN A 205 6.81 -13.71 -2.87
C ASN A 205 6.58 -12.90 -1.58
N PHE A 206 6.59 -13.56 -0.42
CA PHE A 206 6.39 -12.89 0.86
C PHE A 206 7.75 -12.53 1.47
N ASN A 207 7.94 -11.26 1.78
CA ASN A 207 9.05 -10.80 2.62
C ASN A 207 8.55 -10.74 4.07
N GLY A 208 8.99 -11.71 4.87
CA GLY A 208 8.56 -11.87 6.25
C GLY A 208 9.53 -11.28 7.28
N GLU A 209 10.73 -10.90 6.87
CA GLU A 209 11.83 -10.59 7.79
C GLU A 209 11.74 -9.18 8.37
N GLU A 210 10.98 -8.30 7.73
CA GLU A 210 10.81 -6.92 8.16
C GLU A 210 9.83 -6.79 9.34
N ARG A 211 10.08 -5.78 10.18
CA ARG A 211 9.12 -5.27 11.16
C ARG A 211 8.38 -4.07 10.60
N LEU A 212 7.07 -4.04 10.80
CA LEU A 212 6.29 -2.85 10.43
C LEU A 212 6.49 -1.73 11.45
N ILE A 213 6.39 -0.50 10.97
CA ILE A 213 6.62 0.70 11.77
C ILE A 213 5.34 1.52 11.87
N TYR A 214 4.97 1.92 13.10
CA TYR A 214 3.82 2.77 13.39
C TYR A 214 4.24 4.05 14.13
N ARG A 215 3.36 5.04 14.20
CA ARG A 215 3.62 6.32 14.88
C ARG A 215 2.97 6.33 16.26
N LEU A 216 3.72 6.72 17.29
CA LEU A 216 3.15 6.90 18.63
C LEU A 216 2.13 8.03 18.68
N THR A 217 1.17 7.89 19.59
CA THR A 217 0.27 8.99 19.93
C THR A 217 1.03 10.07 20.72
N PRO A 218 0.56 11.34 20.73
CA PRO A 218 1.18 12.39 21.54
C PRO A 218 1.27 12.06 23.03
N ASP A 219 0.31 11.29 23.56
CA ASP A 219 0.26 10.94 24.98
C ASP A 219 1.29 9.86 25.32
N GLU A 220 1.42 8.82 24.48
CA GLU A 220 2.50 7.83 24.61
C GLU A 220 3.89 8.45 24.42
N ALA A 221 4.03 9.37 23.47
CA ALA A 221 5.27 10.08 23.21
C ALA A 221 5.79 10.88 24.42
N ARG A 222 4.90 11.36 25.31
CA ARG A 222 5.28 12.09 26.53
C ARG A 222 5.91 11.22 27.61
N LYS A 223 5.64 9.91 27.58
CA LYS A 223 6.19 8.93 28.52
C LYS A 223 7.66 8.62 28.27
N LEU A 224 8.15 8.92 27.06
CA LEU A 224 9.53 8.67 26.68
C LEU A 224 10.51 9.46 27.54
N VAL A 225 11.42 8.74 28.19
CA VAL A 225 12.44 9.30 29.08
C VAL A 225 13.72 9.58 28.29
N PRO A 226 14.30 10.78 28.35
CA PRO A 226 15.59 11.04 27.72
C PRO A 226 16.69 10.18 28.35
N ALA A 227 17.65 9.72 27.55
CA ALA A 227 18.78 8.93 27.99
C ALA A 227 20.02 9.21 27.15
N ARG A 228 21.19 8.89 27.70
CA ARG A 228 22.48 8.86 27.00
C ARG A 228 22.97 7.42 26.91
N VAL A 229 23.35 6.98 25.72
CA VAL A 229 24.00 5.69 25.52
C VAL A 229 25.39 5.73 26.14
N VAL A 230 25.73 4.69 26.90
CA VAL A 230 27.03 4.51 27.54
C VAL A 230 27.59 3.16 27.12
N GLU A 231 28.78 3.16 26.55
CA GLU A 231 29.53 1.93 26.25
C GLU A 231 30.69 1.81 27.24
N ALA A 232 30.75 0.71 27.99
CA ALA A 232 31.84 0.43 28.91
C ALA A 232 32.29 -1.03 28.80
N LYS A 233 33.53 -1.26 28.34
CA LYS A 233 34.14 -2.61 28.21
C LYS A 233 33.32 -3.61 27.37
N GLY A 234 32.61 -3.12 26.35
CA GLY A 234 31.75 -3.94 25.49
C GLY A 234 30.33 -4.15 26.00
N GLU A 235 29.99 -3.64 27.20
CA GLU A 235 28.61 -3.58 27.69
C GLU A 235 27.95 -2.26 27.29
N TRP A 236 26.72 -2.35 26.77
CA TRP A 236 25.91 -1.20 26.39
C TRP A 236 24.86 -0.92 27.46
N LYS A 237 24.78 0.34 27.91
CA LYS A 237 23.83 0.79 28.92
C LYS A 237 23.19 2.12 28.53
N LEU A 238 22.04 2.42 29.12
CA LEU A 238 21.43 3.74 29.07
C LEU A 238 21.59 4.43 30.41
N ALA A 239 22.26 5.57 30.42
CA ALA A 239 22.21 6.53 31.53
C ALA A 239 20.93 7.36 31.38
N ILE A 240 20.00 7.20 32.32
CA ILE A 240 18.70 7.87 32.28
C ILE A 240 18.82 9.34 32.70
N LEU A 241 18.18 10.21 31.93
CA LEU A 241 18.22 11.67 32.06
C LEU A 241 16.79 12.21 32.26
N GLU A 242 16.21 11.84 33.40
CA GLU A 242 14.82 12.08 33.79
C GLU A 242 14.52 13.53 34.24
N GLY A 243 15.49 14.43 34.14
CA GLY A 243 15.38 15.81 34.59
C GLY A 243 15.09 15.89 36.09
N SER A 244 13.95 16.50 36.43
CA SER A 244 13.49 16.67 37.82
C SER A 244 12.37 15.71 38.22
N VAL A 245 11.99 14.77 37.34
CA VAL A 245 10.89 13.81 37.61
C VAL A 245 11.50 12.48 38.01
N SER A 246 11.42 12.13 39.30
CA SER A 246 11.93 10.83 39.76
C SER A 246 11.09 9.69 39.17
N ILE A 247 11.69 8.87 38.31
CA ILE A 247 11.04 7.70 37.72
C ILE A 247 10.77 6.59 38.74
N GLU A 248 11.43 6.58 39.89
CA GLU A 248 11.12 5.65 40.99
C GLU A 248 9.77 5.98 41.64
N VAL A 249 9.33 7.24 41.55
CA VAL A 249 8.06 7.74 42.12
C VAL A 249 6.96 7.81 41.06
N PHE A 250 7.29 8.29 39.87
CA PHE A 250 6.38 8.42 38.74
C PHE A 250 6.72 7.36 37.70
N ASN A 251 5.96 6.26 37.69
CA ASN A 251 6.19 5.13 36.79
C ASN A 251 5.97 5.57 35.32
N PRO A 252 7.04 5.72 34.51
CA PRO A 252 6.93 6.20 33.14
C PRO A 252 6.19 5.22 32.22
N ALA A 253 6.10 3.93 32.58
CA ALA A 253 5.33 2.95 31.81
C ALA A 253 3.83 3.25 31.86
N GLU A 254 3.33 3.69 33.01
CA GLU A 254 1.89 3.79 33.28
C GLU A 254 1.39 5.24 33.25
N GLN A 255 2.20 6.20 33.69
CA GLN A 255 1.77 7.56 33.97
C GLN A 255 2.41 8.58 33.01
N GLU A 256 1.68 9.63 32.68
CA GLU A 256 2.29 10.82 32.09
C GLU A 256 3.11 11.55 33.16
N PRO A 257 4.30 12.07 32.81
CA PRO A 257 5.09 12.78 33.80
C PRO A 257 4.42 14.11 34.15
N PRO A 258 4.48 14.54 35.43
CA PRO A 258 3.91 15.82 35.86
C PRO A 258 4.61 17.03 35.20
N MET A 259 5.80 16.80 34.63
CA MET A 259 6.63 17.79 33.97
C MET A 259 7.41 17.12 32.84
N GLN A 260 7.72 17.84 31.76
CA GLN A 260 8.61 17.33 30.72
C GLN A 260 10.00 17.05 31.29
N TYR A 261 10.52 15.86 31.03
CA TYR A 261 11.84 15.41 31.48
C TYR A 261 12.97 16.33 30.97
N ALA A 262 13.05 16.54 29.66
CA ALA A 262 14.07 17.39 29.05
C ALA A 262 13.71 18.87 29.13
N ALA A 263 14.70 19.73 29.36
CA ALA A 263 14.53 21.17 29.29
C ALA A 263 14.38 21.63 27.83
N TRP A 264 13.55 22.64 27.60
CA TRP A 264 13.22 23.18 26.27
C TRP A 264 14.10 24.39 25.99
N LEU A 265 14.86 24.31 24.89
CA LEU A 265 15.72 25.38 24.42
C LEU A 265 15.09 26.04 23.19
N ARG A 266 14.54 27.24 23.34
CA ARG A 266 13.93 27.97 22.20
C ARG A 266 15.01 28.33 21.19
N ARG A 267 14.95 27.73 20.00
CA ARG A 267 16.00 27.83 18.98
C ARG A 267 15.52 28.41 17.66
N TYR A 268 14.29 28.08 17.25
CA TYR A 268 13.80 28.40 15.92
C TYR A 268 12.60 29.33 15.95
N ARG A 269 12.47 30.13 14.88
CA ARG A 269 11.19 30.70 14.48
C ARG A 269 10.41 29.63 13.72
N PRO A 270 9.21 29.22 14.18
CA PRO A 270 8.37 28.29 13.44
C PRO A 270 8.11 28.77 12.01
N ILE A 271 8.04 27.83 11.07
CA ILE A 271 7.57 28.12 9.69
C ILE A 271 6.05 28.37 9.71
N ARG A 272 5.33 27.60 10.53
CA ARG A 272 3.90 27.80 10.81
C ARG A 272 3.74 28.30 12.23
N ASP A 273 3.06 29.42 12.37
CA ASP A 273 2.88 30.07 13.67
C ASP A 273 2.27 29.12 14.70
N ASN A 274 2.80 29.22 15.92
CA ASN A 274 2.25 28.49 17.05
C ASN A 274 0.96 29.19 17.48
N HIS A 275 -0.17 28.57 17.17
CA HIS A 275 -1.51 29.06 17.51
C HIS A 275 -1.68 29.40 19.00
N THR A 276 -1.03 28.68 19.92
CA THR A 276 -1.05 29.00 21.35
C THR A 276 -0.34 30.30 21.65
N ALA A 277 0.86 30.50 21.10
CA ALA A 277 1.63 31.72 21.31
C ALA A 277 0.93 32.94 20.68
N ALA A 278 0.30 32.76 19.51
CA ALA A 278 -0.49 33.79 18.85
C ALA A 278 -1.74 34.19 19.66
N LYS A 279 -2.41 33.22 20.29
CA LYS A 279 -3.59 33.48 21.13
C LYS A 279 -3.27 34.11 22.49
N GLN A 280 -2.10 33.81 23.05
CA GLN A 280 -1.68 34.29 24.37
C GLN A 280 -0.25 34.86 24.32
N PRO A 281 -0.03 35.99 23.62
CA PRO A 281 1.29 36.56 23.40
C PRO A 281 1.94 37.08 24.70
N SER A 282 1.14 37.41 25.70
CA SER A 282 1.60 37.83 27.03
C SER A 282 1.98 36.67 27.95
N SER A 283 1.77 35.41 27.58
CA SER A 283 2.16 34.27 28.42
C SER A 283 3.69 34.14 28.54
N ASP A 284 4.18 33.61 29.66
CA ASP A 284 5.61 33.29 29.84
C ASP A 284 6.11 32.28 28.79
N TYR A 285 5.20 31.46 28.27
CA TYR A 285 5.46 30.54 27.16
C TYR A 285 5.76 31.25 25.85
N ALA A 286 5.01 32.32 25.52
CA ALA A 286 5.19 33.08 24.28
C ALA A 286 6.41 34.02 24.36
N ARG A 287 6.72 34.54 25.55
CA ARG A 287 7.83 35.48 25.80
C ARG A 287 9.20 34.82 25.99
N ARG A 288 9.34 33.52 25.69
CA ARG A 288 10.62 32.79 25.82
C ARG A 288 11.64 33.33 24.82
N THR A 289 12.81 33.70 25.32
CA THR A 289 13.92 34.22 24.50
C THR A 289 14.47 33.13 23.59
N MET A 290 14.62 33.44 22.30
CA MET A 290 15.23 32.54 21.33
C MET A 290 16.75 32.61 21.42
N MET A 291 17.39 31.44 21.53
CA MET A 291 18.84 31.30 21.57
C MET A 291 19.45 31.56 20.20
N THR A 292 20.45 32.45 20.21
CA THR A 292 21.25 32.83 19.04
C THR A 292 22.44 31.89 18.85
N ASP A 293 23.04 31.89 17.65
CA ASP A 293 24.25 31.11 17.36
C ASP A 293 25.41 31.49 18.27
N LYS A 294 25.51 32.78 18.63
CA LYS A 294 26.51 33.29 19.57
C LYS A 294 26.37 32.68 20.97
N GLN A 295 25.14 32.47 21.44
CA GLN A 295 24.88 31.86 22.74
C GLN A 295 25.11 30.34 22.75
N LEU A 296 25.09 29.71 21.58
CA LEU A 296 25.37 28.28 21.39
C LEU A 296 26.82 28.04 20.92
N ALA A 297 27.66 29.06 20.89
CA ALA A 297 29.04 28.92 20.44
C ALA A 297 29.80 27.88 21.29
N GLY A 298 30.44 26.92 20.62
CA GLY A 298 31.15 25.82 21.29
C GLY A 298 30.25 24.70 21.82
N LEU A 299 28.95 24.72 21.50
CA LEU A 299 28.02 23.64 21.79
C LEU A 299 27.42 23.09 20.50
N GLU A 300 27.59 21.80 20.31
CA GLU A 300 26.99 21.01 19.25
C GLU A 300 26.10 19.93 19.85
N HIS A 301 25.52 19.08 19.00
CA HIS A 301 24.79 17.94 19.51
C HIS A 301 25.71 17.03 20.33
N ARG A 302 25.18 16.47 21.43
CA ARG A 302 25.90 15.61 22.41
C ARG A 302 26.90 16.36 23.29
N SER A 303 27.17 17.64 23.03
CA SER A 303 28.04 18.43 23.92
C SER A 303 27.47 18.44 25.33
N ALA A 304 28.34 18.12 26.29
CA ALA A 304 28.07 18.41 27.69
C ALA A 304 27.90 19.92 27.87
N CYS A 305 26.92 20.33 28.65
CA CYS A 305 26.60 21.73 28.87
C CYS A 305 26.06 21.98 30.28
N GLU A 306 26.16 23.23 30.70
CA GLU A 306 25.40 23.77 31.82
C GLU A 306 24.33 24.70 31.27
N ALA A 307 23.17 24.73 31.92
CA ALA A 307 22.07 25.61 31.57
C ALA A 307 21.47 26.27 32.80
N ILE A 308 21.11 27.55 32.68
CA ILE A 308 20.20 28.21 33.61
C ILE A 308 18.78 28.02 33.07
N VAL A 309 17.92 27.39 33.87
CA VAL A 309 16.54 27.09 33.50
C VAL A 309 15.55 27.78 34.43
N ARG A 310 14.37 28.10 33.88
CA ARG A 310 13.23 28.64 34.61
C ARG A 310 12.00 27.80 34.31
N LYS A 311 11.19 27.50 35.34
CA LYS A 311 9.97 26.71 35.17
C LYS A 311 8.94 27.52 34.38
N VAL A 312 8.31 26.89 33.39
CA VAL A 312 7.24 27.49 32.58
C VAL A 312 6.07 26.51 32.48
N ARG A 313 4.85 27.01 32.68
CA ARG A 313 3.61 26.28 32.44
C ARG A 313 3.05 26.63 31.06
N HIS A 314 2.65 25.62 30.31
CA HIS A 314 1.99 25.82 29.02
C HIS A 314 0.61 26.47 29.24
N PRO A 315 0.26 27.54 28.50
CA PRO A 315 -0.93 28.35 28.77
C PRO A 315 -2.26 27.71 28.36
N ASP A 316 -2.22 26.66 27.53
CA ASP A 316 -3.41 25.87 27.19
C ASP A 316 -3.76 24.92 28.36
N PRO A 317 -4.88 25.16 29.07
CA PRO A 317 -5.26 24.35 30.23
C PRO A 317 -5.54 22.90 29.86
N LYS A 318 -5.88 22.59 28.60
CA LYS A 318 -6.12 21.21 28.14
C LYS A 318 -4.84 20.39 28.05
N LYS A 319 -3.67 21.03 27.96
CA LYS A 319 -2.40 20.31 27.85
C LYS A 319 -1.77 19.95 29.19
N ASN A 320 -2.15 20.65 30.27
CA ASN A 320 -1.60 20.54 31.62
C ASN A 320 -0.09 20.20 31.64
N LEU A 321 0.71 21.03 30.97
CA LEU A 321 2.10 20.73 30.63
C LEU A 321 3.04 21.74 31.29
N GLU A 322 3.95 21.27 32.14
CA GLU A 322 5.06 22.05 32.67
C GLU A 322 6.39 21.60 32.07
N PHE A 323 7.35 22.52 31.95
CA PHE A 323 8.69 22.21 31.47
C PHE A 323 9.71 23.25 31.96
N TRP A 324 10.98 22.87 31.92
CA TRP A 324 12.09 23.78 32.19
C TRP A 324 12.44 24.53 30.91
N ASN A 325 12.29 25.85 30.89
CA ASN A 325 12.77 26.67 29.78
C ASN A 325 14.23 27.05 30.00
N VAL A 326 15.09 26.80 29.02
CA VAL A 326 16.49 27.25 29.03
C VAL A 326 16.53 28.77 28.80
N VAL A 327 17.12 29.49 29.75
CA VAL A 327 17.32 30.96 29.73
C VAL A 327 18.75 31.30 29.31
N GLN A 328 19.73 30.52 29.77
CA GLN A 328 21.13 30.59 29.35
C GLN A 328 21.69 29.18 29.22
N ILE A 329 22.68 28.99 28.34
CA ILE A 329 23.39 27.74 28.15
C ILE A 329 24.84 28.05 27.81
N ALA A 330 25.79 27.25 28.31
CA ALA A 330 27.20 27.35 27.95
C ALA A 330 27.91 26.00 28.17
N PRO A 331 29.14 25.85 27.65
CA PRO A 331 30.02 24.75 28.07
C PRO A 331 30.21 24.72 29.60
N PRO A 332 30.50 23.55 30.20
CA PRO A 332 30.64 23.41 31.64
C PRO A 332 31.64 24.41 32.25
N GLY A 333 31.27 25.03 33.37
CA GLY A 333 32.10 25.99 34.11
C GLY A 333 32.05 27.43 33.58
N LYS A 334 31.26 27.72 32.54
CA LYS A 334 31.13 29.07 31.95
C LYS A 334 29.91 29.86 32.44
N LEU A 335 28.97 29.22 33.13
CA LEU A 335 27.79 29.88 33.72
C LEU A 335 28.04 30.30 35.18
N PRO A 336 27.37 31.37 35.65
CA PRO A 336 27.48 31.81 37.04
C PRO A 336 27.07 30.70 38.02
N ALA A 337 27.75 30.65 39.17
CA ALA A 337 27.49 29.62 40.18
C ALA A 337 26.11 29.75 40.84
N ARG A 338 25.58 30.98 40.96
CA ARG A 338 24.26 31.25 41.53
C ARG A 338 23.33 31.82 40.45
N PRO A 339 22.27 31.09 40.07
CA PRO A 339 21.27 31.59 39.12
C PRO A 339 20.40 32.69 39.76
N GLY A 340 19.59 33.39 38.94
CA GLY A 340 18.66 34.41 39.42
C GLY A 340 17.51 33.86 40.27
N ARG A 341 16.64 34.76 40.75
CA ARG A 341 15.42 34.38 41.49
C ARG A 341 14.51 33.54 40.57
N ASP A 342 14.04 32.40 41.07
CA ASP A 342 13.21 31.41 40.35
C ASP A 342 13.90 30.69 39.17
N GLU A 343 15.24 30.77 39.12
CA GLU A 343 16.08 30.06 38.15
C GLU A 343 16.89 28.95 38.84
N ARG A 344 17.23 27.90 38.09
CA ARG A 344 18.04 26.78 38.54
C ARG A 344 19.17 26.53 37.55
N LYS A 345 20.36 26.21 38.05
CA LYS A 345 21.47 25.72 37.24
C LYS A 345 21.36 24.20 37.12
N ILE A 346 21.43 23.67 35.90
CA ILE A 346 21.44 22.24 35.59
C ILE A 346 22.66 21.89 34.74
N SER A 347 23.10 20.64 34.80
CA SER A 347 24.17 20.08 33.96
C SER A 347 23.63 18.91 33.15
N GLY A 348 23.96 18.85 31.87
CA GLY A 348 23.39 17.85 30.97
C GLY A 348 24.03 17.85 29.59
N TYR A 349 23.27 17.46 28.58
CA TYR A 349 23.72 17.30 27.20
C TYR A 349 22.76 17.96 26.22
N LEU A 350 23.31 18.67 25.22
CA LEU A 350 22.51 19.34 24.19
C LEU A 350 22.03 18.36 23.12
N CYS A 351 20.71 18.23 22.96
CA CYS A 351 20.07 17.40 21.94
C CYS A 351 19.50 18.28 20.82
N ILE A 352 20.11 18.20 19.63
CA ILE A 352 19.71 18.93 18.43
C ILE A 352 19.15 17.93 17.44
N THR A 353 17.95 18.20 16.93
CA THR A 353 17.28 17.35 15.92
C THR A 353 16.87 18.15 14.67
N ASN A 354 17.41 19.36 14.50
CA ASN A 354 17.09 20.33 13.44
C ASN A 354 15.64 20.82 13.46
N GLN A 355 15.30 21.86 12.70
CA GLN A 355 13.90 22.29 12.55
C GLN A 355 13.16 21.33 11.60
N ASN A 356 12.87 20.13 12.12
CA ASN A 356 12.37 18.98 11.38
C ASN A 356 10.84 18.88 11.27
N ILE A 357 10.12 19.85 11.82
CA ILE A 357 8.66 19.97 11.75
C ILE A 357 8.34 21.46 11.59
N GLU A 358 7.32 21.81 10.81
CA GLU A 358 7.02 23.20 10.45
C GLU A 358 6.69 24.09 11.65
N ASN A 359 6.11 23.52 12.70
CA ASN A 359 5.80 24.22 13.94
C ASN A 359 6.86 24.04 15.03
N LYS A 360 7.97 23.33 14.74
CA LYS A 360 9.04 23.13 15.72
C LYS A 360 9.73 24.46 16.01
N HIS A 361 10.00 24.68 17.29
CA HIS A 361 10.64 25.89 17.79
C HIS A 361 11.73 25.66 18.82
N ASP A 362 11.71 24.51 19.51
CA ASP A 362 12.62 24.22 20.60
C ASP A 362 13.50 23.02 20.25
N GLU A 363 14.76 23.08 20.66
CA GLU A 363 15.61 21.91 20.89
C GLU A 363 15.53 21.49 22.37
N ARG A 364 16.35 20.52 22.78
CA ARG A 364 16.27 19.90 24.09
C ARG A 364 17.62 19.87 24.80
N VAL A 365 17.61 20.01 26.12
CA VAL A 365 18.75 19.68 26.98
C VAL A 365 18.33 18.50 27.85
N PHE A 366 19.04 17.38 27.72
CA PHE A 366 18.80 16.17 28.51
C PHE A 366 19.65 16.27 29.77
N PHE A 367 19.06 16.10 30.94
CA PHE A 367 19.75 16.25 32.21
C PHE A 367 19.14 15.34 33.26
N THR A 368 19.81 15.16 34.39
CA THR A 368 19.26 14.55 35.60
C THR A 368 19.71 15.39 36.80
N GLU A 369 18.90 15.43 37.86
CA GLU A 369 19.28 16.06 39.13
C GLU A 369 20.05 15.11 40.05
N ARG A 370 20.18 13.84 39.66
CA ARG A 370 20.98 12.86 40.40
C ARG A 370 22.47 13.17 40.26
N SER A 371 23.22 12.91 41.33
CA SER A 371 24.69 12.93 41.30
C SER A 371 25.24 11.83 40.38
N GLN A 372 24.54 10.69 40.32
CA GLN A 372 24.80 9.59 39.39
C GLN A 372 23.50 9.18 38.69
N PRO A 373 23.45 9.17 37.34
CA PRO A 373 22.29 8.70 36.60
C PRO A 373 21.95 7.24 36.94
N ILE A 374 20.66 6.88 36.88
CA ILE A 374 20.26 5.48 36.85
C ILE A 374 20.79 4.86 35.56
N THR A 375 21.46 3.72 35.64
CA THR A 375 21.92 2.96 34.47
C THR A 375 21.09 1.71 34.29
N ILE A 376 20.59 1.49 33.07
CA ILE A 376 19.83 0.31 32.67
C ILE A 376 20.59 -0.38 31.53
N ASP A 377 20.71 -1.71 31.58
CA ASP A 377 21.36 -2.46 30.52
C ASP A 377 20.58 -2.33 29.20
N LEU A 378 21.31 -2.24 28.08
CA LEU A 378 20.75 -2.10 26.74
C LEU A 378 21.03 -3.36 25.93
N GLU A 379 20.00 -4.17 25.73
CA GLU A 379 20.11 -5.43 25.00
C GLU A 379 20.43 -5.22 23.51
N GLU A 380 21.16 -6.18 22.91
CA GLU A 380 21.47 -6.19 21.47
C GLU A 380 20.23 -6.19 20.59
N SER A 381 19.19 -6.93 21.00
CA SER A 381 17.89 -6.96 20.34
C SER A 381 17.25 -5.57 20.18
N ILE A 382 17.43 -4.69 21.18
CA ILE A 382 16.91 -3.32 21.18
C ILE A 382 17.76 -2.43 20.26
N MET A 383 19.08 -2.61 20.28
CA MET A 383 19.99 -1.89 19.39
C MET A 383 19.72 -2.23 17.91
N ASP A 384 19.42 -3.49 17.61
CA ASP A 384 19.02 -3.94 16.29
C ASP A 384 17.71 -3.29 15.85
N ARG A 385 16.70 -3.25 16.73
CA ARG A 385 15.43 -2.55 16.46
C ARG A 385 15.60 -1.06 16.23
N TYR A 386 16.51 -0.40 16.96
CA TYR A 386 16.83 1.01 16.73
C TYR A 386 17.48 1.21 15.35
N ARG A 387 18.40 0.33 14.96
CA ARG A 387 19.05 0.36 13.64
C ARG A 387 18.03 0.18 12.53
N GLU A 388 17.16 -0.82 12.62
CA GLU A 388 16.06 -1.06 11.67
C GLU A 388 15.17 0.18 11.54
N LEU A 389 14.81 0.81 12.68
CA LEU A 389 14.00 2.02 12.68
C LEU A 389 14.68 3.19 11.96
N VAL A 390 15.95 3.47 12.27
CA VAL A 390 16.68 4.59 11.66
C VAL A 390 16.90 4.37 10.16
N LYS A 391 17.19 3.13 9.73
CA LYS A 391 17.28 2.77 8.31
C LYS A 391 15.97 3.05 7.57
N ASP A 392 14.81 2.63 8.10
CA ASP A 392 13.50 2.95 7.51
C ASP A 392 13.26 4.46 7.37
N TYR A 393 13.70 5.25 8.36
CA TYR A 393 13.63 6.72 8.25
C TYR A 393 14.51 7.27 7.13
N GLN A 394 15.73 6.76 6.98
CA GLN A 394 16.68 7.19 5.96
C GLN A 394 16.20 6.81 4.56
N GLU A 395 15.78 5.57 4.35
CA GLU A 395 15.25 5.06 3.08
C GLU A 395 14.02 5.85 2.62
N ARG A 396 13.05 6.07 3.53
CA ARG A 396 11.81 6.81 3.20
C ARG A 396 12.04 8.25 2.79
N HIS A 397 13.13 8.86 3.23
CA HIS A 397 13.44 10.26 2.97
C HIS A 397 14.59 10.42 1.97
N GLU A 398 15.15 9.33 1.43
CA GLU A 398 16.32 9.39 0.56
C GLU A 398 16.10 10.31 -0.65
N ASP A 399 15.00 10.12 -1.37
CA ASP A 399 14.64 10.94 -2.53
C ASP A 399 14.35 12.40 -2.15
N ASP A 400 13.71 12.63 -1.02
CA ASP A 400 13.38 13.99 -0.56
C ASP A 400 14.64 14.73 -0.10
N VAL A 401 15.59 14.03 0.51
CA VAL A 401 16.91 14.56 0.88
C VAL A 401 17.71 14.88 -0.37
N LYS A 402 17.75 13.97 -1.36
CA LYS A 402 18.40 14.22 -2.67
C LYS A 402 17.81 15.46 -3.36
N LYS A 403 16.48 15.63 -3.34
CA LYS A 403 15.79 16.81 -3.90
C LYS A 403 16.04 18.08 -3.11
N ALA A 404 16.24 17.99 -1.79
CA ALA A 404 16.52 19.15 -0.94
C ALA A 404 17.95 19.68 -1.11
N GLY A 405 18.89 18.82 -1.50
CA GLY A 405 20.29 19.20 -1.76
C GLY A 405 20.92 19.92 -0.55
N SER A 406 21.53 21.08 -0.80
CA SER A 406 22.18 21.91 0.24
C SER A 406 21.21 22.46 1.29
N HIS A 407 19.90 22.36 1.09
CA HIS A 407 18.87 22.82 2.04
C HIS A 407 18.33 21.71 2.95
N ALA A 408 18.90 20.51 2.94
CA ALA A 408 18.34 19.38 3.69
C ALA A 408 18.31 19.60 5.22
N GLU A 409 19.26 20.33 5.79
CA GLU A 409 19.33 20.56 7.25
C GLU A 409 18.41 21.66 7.77
N ARG A 410 18.00 22.59 6.90
CA ARG A 410 17.34 23.85 7.30
C ARG A 410 16.01 24.03 6.57
N PRO A 411 15.06 24.78 7.16
CA PRO A 411 13.85 25.15 6.46
C PRO A 411 14.13 25.83 5.12
N HIS A 412 13.33 25.49 4.11
CA HIS A 412 13.33 26.20 2.83
C HIS A 412 11.88 26.49 2.40
N GLY A 413 11.54 27.78 2.36
CA GLY A 413 10.17 28.25 2.12
C GLY A 413 9.19 27.71 3.17
N LYS A 414 8.22 26.90 2.74
CA LYS A 414 7.20 26.29 3.63
C LYS A 414 7.57 24.90 4.13
N ARG A 415 8.75 24.35 3.78
CA ARG A 415 9.19 23.01 4.15
C ARG A 415 10.18 23.06 5.31
N ALA A 416 10.00 22.18 6.28
CA ALA A 416 10.94 21.93 7.35
C ALA A 416 12.23 21.26 6.81
N GLY A 417 13.33 21.36 7.57
CA GLY A 417 14.53 20.57 7.31
C GLY A 417 14.33 19.11 7.74
N PHE A 418 15.35 18.28 7.59
CA PHE A 418 15.37 16.90 8.07
C PHE A 418 16.11 16.79 9.40
N SER A 419 15.71 15.79 10.19
CA SER A 419 16.45 15.44 11.40
C SER A 419 17.84 14.95 11.06
N ARG A 420 18.82 15.21 11.93
CA ARG A 420 20.22 14.78 11.69
C ARG A 420 20.36 13.27 11.41
N PHE A 421 19.64 12.42 12.13
CA PHE A 421 19.68 10.97 11.93
C PHE A 421 19.12 10.49 10.58
N VAL A 422 18.35 11.34 9.87
CA VAL A 422 17.90 11.08 8.50
C VAL A 422 18.99 11.43 7.48
N LEU A 423 19.82 12.42 7.80
CA LEU A 423 20.86 12.94 6.90
C LEU A 423 22.17 12.15 7.00
N ASN A 424 22.51 11.67 8.20
CA ASN A 424 23.77 11.01 8.48
C ASN A 424 23.53 9.50 8.59
N LYS A 425 23.93 8.73 7.56
CA LYS A 425 23.74 7.28 7.51
C LYS A 425 24.31 6.55 8.74
N GLU A 426 25.43 7.03 9.27
CA GLU A 426 26.09 6.49 10.47
C GLU A 426 25.22 6.50 11.73
N GLU A 427 24.21 7.37 11.84
CA GLU A 427 23.32 7.46 13.01
C GLU A 427 22.39 6.23 13.15
N ALA A 428 22.39 5.32 12.17
CA ALA A 428 21.72 4.03 12.30
C ALA A 428 22.45 3.10 13.30
N THR A 429 23.74 3.31 13.53
CA THR A 429 24.52 2.54 14.51
C THR A 429 24.77 3.38 15.74
N LEU A 430 24.37 2.86 16.90
CA LEU A 430 24.59 3.54 18.18
C LEU A 430 26.08 3.64 18.52
N ARG A 431 26.45 4.74 19.16
CA ARG A 431 27.79 5.02 19.67
C ARG A 431 27.72 5.52 21.11
N ASP A 432 28.83 5.42 21.85
CA ASP A 432 28.91 6.09 23.16
C ASP A 432 28.54 7.58 23.04
N GLY A 433 27.68 8.02 23.94
CA GLY A 433 27.22 9.41 24.01
C GLY A 433 26.09 9.79 23.07
N ASP A 434 25.55 8.84 22.30
CA ASP A 434 24.30 9.06 21.59
C ASP A 434 23.18 9.45 22.57
N LEU A 435 22.36 10.42 22.18
CA LEU A 435 21.21 10.86 22.96
C LEU A 435 19.95 10.26 22.35
N VAL A 436 19.22 9.50 23.16
CA VAL A 436 18.01 8.79 22.74
C VAL A 436 16.86 9.07 23.71
N TYR A 437 15.66 8.77 23.27
CA TYR A 437 14.48 8.67 24.11
C TYR A 437 14.18 7.19 24.33
N ALA A 438 13.94 6.78 25.56
CA ALA A 438 13.67 5.40 25.94
C ALA A 438 12.22 5.25 26.42
N MET A 439 11.56 4.18 25.97
CA MET A 439 10.36 3.68 26.64
C MET A 439 10.80 2.64 27.65
N LEU A 440 10.48 2.88 28.92
CA LEU A 440 10.83 1.98 30.02
C LEU A 440 9.63 1.12 30.40
N GLU A 441 9.90 -0.13 30.76
CA GLU A 441 8.94 -1.06 31.37
C GLU A 441 9.44 -1.49 32.74
N ARG A 442 8.50 -1.85 33.61
CA ARG A 442 8.81 -2.22 34.99
C ARG A 442 9.19 -3.70 35.04
N ASP A 443 10.33 -3.99 35.67
CA ASP A 443 10.81 -5.35 35.94
C ASP A 443 11.06 -5.50 37.44
N GLY A 444 10.03 -5.97 38.16
CA GLY A 444 10.01 -5.97 39.63
C GLY A 444 10.12 -4.55 40.21
N GLU A 445 11.19 -4.31 40.98
CA GLU A 445 11.54 -2.99 41.54
C GLU A 445 12.44 -2.16 40.61
N SER A 446 12.91 -2.75 39.50
CA SER A 446 13.80 -2.13 38.52
C SER A 446 13.07 -1.77 37.21
N TYR A 447 13.82 -1.26 36.24
CA TYR A 447 13.35 -0.95 34.91
C TYR A 447 14.15 -1.71 33.85
N CYS A 448 13.47 -2.15 32.81
CA CYS A 448 14.08 -2.59 31.56
C CYS A 448 13.71 -1.63 30.42
N VAL A 449 14.48 -1.68 29.34
CA VAL A 449 14.23 -0.86 28.15
C VAL A 449 13.33 -1.64 27.20
N ARG A 450 12.17 -1.10 26.84
CA ARG A 450 11.30 -1.72 25.83
C ARG A 450 11.78 -1.42 24.41
N TYR A 451 12.07 -0.14 24.16
CA TYR A 451 12.67 0.34 22.92
C TYR A 451 13.27 1.73 23.11
N ILE A 452 14.14 2.13 22.19
CA ILE A 452 14.70 3.49 22.11
C ILE A 452 14.44 4.12 20.74
N VAL A 453 14.41 5.45 20.70
CA VAL A 453 14.09 6.25 19.52
C VAL A 453 14.89 7.56 19.47
N PRO A 454 15.18 8.13 18.29
CA PRO A 454 16.04 9.32 18.18
C PRO A 454 15.31 10.65 18.47
N VAL A 455 13.98 10.65 18.55
CA VAL A 455 13.14 11.85 18.72
C VAL A 455 11.96 11.60 19.65
N SER A 456 11.45 12.66 20.29
CA SER A 456 10.35 12.57 21.27
C SER A 456 8.99 12.22 20.69
N VAL A 457 8.72 12.44 19.39
CA VAL A 457 7.48 12.01 18.73
C VAL A 457 7.82 11.04 17.60
N PRO A 458 8.25 9.83 17.96
CA PRO A 458 8.88 8.93 17.01
C PRO A 458 7.85 8.08 16.26
N ARG A 459 8.39 7.37 15.28
CA ARG A 459 7.85 6.09 14.86
C ARG A 459 8.57 4.98 15.62
N VAL A 460 7.92 3.84 15.79
CA VAL A 460 8.42 2.68 16.51
C VAL A 460 8.12 1.41 15.72
N THR A 461 8.94 0.38 15.90
CA THR A 461 8.76 -0.95 15.31
C THR A 461 7.80 -1.77 16.17
N TYR A 462 6.92 -2.56 15.53
CA TYR A 462 6.27 -3.68 16.22
C TYR A 462 7.32 -4.67 16.71
N ASP A 463 7.01 -5.44 17.76
CA ASP A 463 7.93 -6.44 18.31
C ASP A 463 8.10 -7.63 17.34
N LYS A 464 7.00 -8.09 16.73
CA LYS A 464 7.00 -9.22 15.77
C LYS A 464 7.36 -8.80 14.35
N ARG A 465 8.09 -9.67 13.66
CA ARG A 465 8.25 -9.61 12.19
C ARG A 465 6.95 -10.05 11.52
N ILE A 466 6.72 -9.63 10.28
CA ILE A 466 5.48 -10.00 9.57
C ILE A 466 5.41 -11.52 9.36
N GLY A 467 6.57 -12.17 9.15
CA GLY A 467 6.70 -13.62 8.98
C GLY A 467 6.37 -14.44 10.23
N ASP A 468 6.50 -13.87 11.43
CA ASP A 468 6.14 -14.54 12.69
C ASP A 468 4.63 -14.80 12.79
N LEU A 469 3.82 -14.08 12.00
CA LEU A 469 2.36 -14.22 11.93
C LEU A 469 1.90 -15.22 10.86
N LEU A 470 2.82 -15.87 10.16
CA LEU A 470 2.52 -16.93 9.19
C LEU A 470 2.69 -18.33 9.79
N PRO A 471 1.76 -19.27 9.50
CA PRO A 471 1.98 -20.68 9.77
C PRO A 471 3.23 -21.20 9.06
N ASN A 472 3.93 -22.17 9.67
CA ASN A 472 5.19 -22.69 9.14
C ASN A 472 5.04 -23.28 7.73
N GLU A 473 3.92 -23.92 7.43
CA GLU A 473 3.64 -24.48 6.11
C GLU A 473 3.54 -23.38 5.04
N GLN A 474 3.23 -22.16 5.43
CA GLN A 474 3.04 -21.02 4.53
C GLN A 474 4.34 -20.22 4.32
N LYS A 475 5.36 -20.47 5.14
CA LYS A 475 6.71 -19.96 4.94
C LYS A 475 7.32 -20.56 3.67
N ARG A 476 8.29 -19.85 3.09
CA ARG A 476 8.99 -20.30 1.87
C ARG A 476 9.62 -21.68 2.11
N CYS A 477 9.63 -22.52 1.08
CA CYS A 477 10.31 -23.81 1.16
C CYS A 477 11.82 -23.58 1.28
N THR A 478 12.48 -24.28 2.21
CA THR A 478 13.93 -24.18 2.43
C THR A 478 14.65 -25.51 2.24
N ASN A 479 13.90 -26.62 2.21
CA ASN A 479 14.41 -27.98 2.02
C ASN A 479 13.98 -28.54 0.66
N TYR A 480 14.96 -28.92 -0.16
CA TYR A 480 14.76 -29.53 -1.47
C TYR A 480 13.94 -30.83 -1.42
N GLU A 481 14.09 -31.64 -0.38
CA GLU A 481 13.39 -32.93 -0.24
C GLU A 481 11.92 -32.77 0.19
N SER A 482 11.50 -31.54 0.49
CA SER A 482 10.19 -31.22 1.05
C SER A 482 9.62 -29.94 0.44
N LEU A 483 9.69 -29.80 -0.88
CA LEU A 483 9.10 -28.66 -1.60
C LEU A 483 7.58 -28.77 -1.63
N CYS A 484 6.88 -27.64 -1.56
CA CYS A 484 5.43 -27.60 -1.77
C CYS A 484 5.06 -27.78 -3.26
N PRO A 485 3.78 -28.05 -3.60
CA PRO A 485 3.35 -28.30 -4.98
C PRO A 485 3.72 -27.19 -5.97
N ALA A 486 3.57 -25.92 -5.59
CA ALA A 486 3.93 -24.81 -6.47
C ALA A 486 5.44 -24.69 -6.70
N CYS A 487 6.27 -24.90 -5.67
CA CYS A 487 7.73 -24.89 -5.80
C CYS A 487 8.23 -26.02 -6.71
N ARG A 488 7.64 -27.22 -6.61
CA ARG A 488 7.97 -28.32 -7.54
C ARG A 488 7.48 -28.06 -8.97
N THR A 489 6.40 -27.33 -9.16
CA THR A 489 5.78 -27.12 -10.48
C THR A 489 6.42 -25.94 -11.21
N PHE A 490 6.55 -24.81 -10.50
CA PHE A 490 7.05 -23.56 -11.05
C PHE A 490 8.50 -23.28 -10.68
N GLY A 491 9.21 -24.19 -10.02
CA GLY A 491 10.61 -24.04 -9.66
C GLY A 491 10.82 -23.35 -8.31
N TRP A 492 12.03 -23.56 -7.79
CA TRP A 492 12.47 -23.17 -6.47
C TRP A 492 13.93 -22.75 -6.50
N VAL A 493 14.26 -21.74 -5.71
CA VAL A 493 15.63 -21.33 -5.43
C VAL A 493 15.70 -21.20 -3.91
N TRP A 494 16.76 -21.75 -3.33
CA TRP A 494 17.08 -21.52 -1.95
C TRP A 494 17.55 -20.08 -1.79
N GLU A 495 16.86 -19.35 -0.94
CA GLU A 495 17.30 -18.05 -0.44
C GLU A 495 17.55 -18.28 1.05
N GLY A 496 18.76 -18.00 1.53
CA GLY A 496 19.10 -18.18 2.95
C GLY A 496 18.21 -17.35 3.86
N GLU A 497 18.26 -17.65 5.16
CA GLU A 497 17.64 -16.78 6.16
C GLU A 497 18.38 -15.42 6.15
N GLY A 498 17.85 -14.45 5.41
CA GLY A 498 18.21 -13.03 5.57
C GLY A 498 19.39 -12.49 4.73
N GLU A 499 19.52 -12.85 3.45
CA GLU A 499 20.28 -11.99 2.52
C GLU A 499 19.42 -10.79 2.09
N GLY A 500 19.20 -9.87 3.04
CA GLY A 500 18.96 -8.47 2.69
C GLY A 500 20.25 -7.90 2.08
N GLU A 501 20.10 -6.91 1.19
CA GLU A 501 21.17 -6.21 0.46
C GLU A 501 22.11 -5.37 1.37
N ASP A 502 22.40 -5.82 2.59
CA ASP A 502 23.43 -5.25 3.45
C ASP A 502 24.72 -6.06 3.30
N GLU A 503 25.62 -5.55 2.46
CA GLU A 503 27.03 -5.94 2.45
C GLU A 503 27.63 -5.80 3.86
N GLY A 504 27.67 -6.91 4.58
CA GLY A 504 28.41 -7.03 5.83
C GLY A 504 27.53 -7.09 7.07
N LYS A 505 26.97 -8.27 7.35
CA LYS A 505 26.94 -8.88 8.70
C LYS A 505 26.38 -10.30 8.61
N GLY A 506 27.15 -11.25 9.17
CA GLY A 506 26.75 -12.65 9.32
C GLY A 506 27.41 -13.55 8.28
N LYS A 507 28.37 -14.36 8.72
CA LYS A 507 28.79 -15.56 7.97
C LYS A 507 27.53 -16.43 7.86
N GLY A 508 26.84 -16.38 6.71
CA GLY A 508 25.84 -17.39 6.39
C GLY A 508 26.46 -18.76 6.59
N GLU A 509 25.70 -19.71 7.14
CA GLU A 509 26.14 -21.10 7.23
C GLU A 509 26.69 -21.52 5.85
N GLN A 510 27.99 -21.83 5.80
CA GLN A 510 28.58 -22.36 4.58
C GLN A 510 27.94 -23.71 4.33
N ARG A 511 26.90 -23.73 3.48
CA ARG A 511 26.29 -24.96 3.01
C ARG A 511 27.34 -25.85 2.38
N GLU A 512 27.21 -27.15 2.56
CA GLU A 512 28.11 -28.08 1.90
C GLU A 512 28.00 -27.90 0.39
N ARG A 513 29.14 -27.97 -0.32
CA ARG A 513 29.21 -27.72 -1.78
C ARG A 513 28.28 -28.62 -2.62
N ASN A 514 27.78 -29.70 -2.04
CA ASN A 514 26.92 -30.69 -2.70
C ASN A 514 25.42 -30.51 -2.41
N GLU A 515 25.03 -29.55 -1.56
CA GLU A 515 23.62 -29.30 -1.27
C GLU A 515 22.90 -28.69 -2.48
N ARG A 516 21.69 -29.20 -2.78
CA ARG A 516 20.86 -28.66 -3.85
C ARG A 516 20.26 -27.31 -3.42
N THR A 517 20.64 -26.23 -4.10
CA THR A 517 20.17 -24.86 -3.82
C THR A 517 19.15 -24.35 -4.84
N ALA A 518 18.81 -25.12 -5.87
CA ALA A 518 17.79 -24.73 -6.84
C ALA A 518 17.13 -25.95 -7.49
N TYR A 519 15.93 -25.73 -8.03
CA TYR A 519 15.17 -26.67 -8.83
C TYR A 519 14.47 -25.94 -9.98
N ALA A 520 14.73 -26.37 -11.22
CA ALA A 520 14.13 -25.76 -12.39
C ALA A 520 12.63 -26.07 -12.45
N GLY A 521 11.82 -25.06 -12.80
CA GLY A 521 10.39 -25.27 -12.96
C GLY A 521 10.08 -26.24 -14.10
N ARG A 522 9.05 -27.07 -13.90
CA ARG A 522 8.55 -28.04 -14.88
C ARG A 522 7.47 -27.47 -15.80
N VAL A 523 7.19 -26.17 -15.70
CA VAL A 523 6.19 -25.46 -16.50
C VAL A 523 6.85 -24.22 -17.13
N GLN A 524 6.81 -24.16 -18.46
CA GLN A 524 7.26 -23.02 -19.25
C GLN A 524 6.04 -22.35 -19.91
N ILE A 525 5.94 -21.03 -19.79
CA ILE A 525 4.84 -20.26 -20.37
C ILE A 525 5.41 -19.26 -21.36
N GLY A 526 4.97 -19.33 -22.62
CA GLY A 526 5.37 -18.41 -23.68
C GLY A 526 4.71 -17.03 -23.55
N HIS A 527 5.21 -16.08 -24.34
CA HIS A 527 4.53 -14.79 -24.53
C HIS A 527 3.14 -15.01 -25.12
N ALA A 528 2.15 -14.26 -24.63
CA ALA A 528 0.83 -14.22 -25.24
C ALA A 528 0.81 -13.17 -26.34
N THR A 529 0.68 -13.60 -27.58
CA THR A 529 0.64 -12.71 -28.74
C THR A 529 -0.79 -12.32 -29.04
N LEU A 530 -1.03 -11.06 -29.42
CA LEU A 530 -2.36 -10.57 -29.76
C LEU A 530 -2.87 -11.26 -31.03
N VAL A 531 -3.98 -11.99 -30.92
CA VAL A 531 -4.65 -12.66 -32.05
C VAL A 531 -5.94 -11.98 -32.48
N HIS A 532 -6.50 -11.14 -31.62
CA HIS A 532 -7.66 -10.30 -31.94
C HIS A 532 -7.61 -9.00 -31.13
N SER A 533 -7.67 -7.86 -31.82
CA SER A 533 -7.74 -6.54 -31.18
C SER A 533 -9.18 -6.04 -31.14
N ALA A 534 -9.64 -5.65 -29.96
CA ALA A 534 -10.87 -4.88 -29.78
C ALA A 534 -10.63 -3.35 -29.82
N GLY A 535 -9.41 -2.93 -30.19
CA GLY A 535 -8.96 -1.54 -30.17
C GLY A 535 -8.13 -1.21 -28.93
N THR A 536 -7.59 0.01 -28.92
CA THR A 536 -6.75 0.52 -27.84
C THR A 536 -7.18 1.90 -27.39
N PHE A 537 -6.69 2.34 -26.23
CA PHE A 537 -6.85 3.72 -25.77
C PHE A 537 -5.73 4.13 -24.84
N ASP A 538 -5.62 5.44 -24.66
CA ASP A 538 -4.68 6.08 -23.74
C ASP A 538 -5.47 6.70 -22.58
N ALA A 539 -4.88 6.70 -21.39
CA ALA A 539 -5.52 7.32 -20.23
C ALA A 539 -4.49 7.76 -19.19
N THR A 540 -4.68 8.95 -18.64
CA THR A 540 -4.08 9.31 -17.35
C THR A 540 -4.91 8.67 -16.25
N LEU A 541 -4.33 7.71 -15.54
CA LEU A 541 -5.03 6.96 -14.52
C LEU A 541 -5.28 7.78 -13.26
N ALA A 542 -6.32 7.40 -12.51
CA ALA A 542 -6.54 7.85 -11.15
C ALA A 542 -5.38 7.40 -10.24
N ILE A 543 -5.23 8.09 -9.11
CA ILE A 543 -4.16 7.79 -8.15
C ILE A 543 -4.33 6.34 -7.65
N LEU A 544 -3.29 5.53 -7.87
CA LEU A 544 -3.21 4.16 -7.39
C LEU A 544 -2.79 4.15 -5.92
N SER A 545 -3.72 4.53 -5.04
CA SER A 545 -3.53 4.38 -3.59
C SER A 545 -3.68 2.92 -3.17
N THR A 546 -3.07 2.53 -2.06
CA THR A 546 -3.38 1.26 -1.37
C THR A 546 -3.31 1.54 0.14
N PRO A 547 -4.24 1.02 0.96
CA PRO A 547 -4.13 1.08 2.41
C PRO A 547 -2.77 0.53 2.83
N LYS A 548 -2.05 1.24 3.70
CA LYS A 548 -0.76 0.75 4.20
C LYS A 548 -0.99 -0.45 5.13
N PRO A 549 -0.05 -1.41 5.25
CA PRO A 549 -0.13 -2.51 6.22
C PRO A 549 -0.35 -2.06 7.68
N THR A 550 -0.02 -0.80 8.01
CA THR A 550 -0.35 -0.15 9.28
C THR A 550 -1.84 0.10 9.49
N THR A 551 -2.68 -0.14 8.47
CA THR A 551 -4.14 -0.28 8.59
C THR A 551 -4.45 -1.69 9.07
N THR A 552 -4.05 -2.02 10.29
CA THR A 552 -4.03 -3.38 10.85
C THR A 552 -5.37 -4.12 10.67
N ARG A 553 -6.50 -3.44 10.88
CA ARG A 553 -7.86 -3.97 10.65
C ARG A 553 -8.14 -4.51 9.23
N PHE A 554 -7.36 -4.11 8.23
CA PHE A 554 -7.50 -4.61 6.85
C PHE A 554 -6.62 -5.84 6.60
N TYR A 555 -5.51 -5.97 7.31
CA TYR A 555 -4.43 -6.93 7.05
C TYR A 555 -4.35 -8.09 8.05
N LEU A 556 -4.93 -7.92 9.24
CA LEU A 556 -4.93 -8.91 10.31
C LEU A 556 -6.33 -9.50 10.55
N ALA A 557 -6.36 -10.74 11.01
CA ALA A 557 -7.53 -11.42 11.55
C ALA A 557 -7.18 -12.09 12.89
N PRO A 558 -8.16 -12.30 13.78
CA PRO A 558 -7.97 -13.22 14.89
C PRO A 558 -7.60 -14.62 14.39
N LEU A 559 -6.78 -15.34 15.16
CA LEU A 559 -6.43 -16.75 14.91
C LEU A 559 -7.69 -17.61 14.87
N ARG A 560 -8.66 -17.32 15.76
CA ARG A 560 -9.98 -17.96 15.80
C ARG A 560 -11.06 -16.92 15.54
N GLY A 561 -11.89 -17.17 14.53
CA GLY A 561 -13.03 -16.30 14.18
C GLY A 561 -12.74 -15.34 13.04
N LYS A 562 -13.55 -14.28 12.96
CA LYS A 562 -13.62 -13.34 11.83
C LYS A 562 -12.97 -12.00 12.18
N PRO A 563 -12.54 -11.20 11.18
CA PRO A 563 -12.10 -9.83 11.39
C PRO A 563 -13.14 -9.03 12.20
N LYS A 564 -12.67 -8.30 13.23
CA LYS A 564 -13.54 -7.58 14.16
C LYS A 564 -13.52 -6.08 13.89
N ALA A 565 -14.71 -5.49 13.80
CA ALA A 565 -14.90 -4.05 13.80
C ALA A 565 -14.92 -3.50 15.24
N GLY A 566 -14.87 -2.18 15.42
CA GLY A 566 -15.02 -1.50 16.71
C GLY A 566 -13.76 -1.47 17.60
N LEU A 567 -12.77 -2.34 17.34
CA LEU A 567 -11.54 -2.41 18.13
C LEU A 567 -10.58 -1.28 17.77
N ASP A 568 -9.86 -0.77 18.78
CA ASP A 568 -8.80 0.22 18.60
C ASP A 568 -7.58 -0.39 17.90
N ASP A 569 -6.77 0.45 17.24
CA ASP A 569 -5.55 -0.02 16.59
C ASP A 569 -4.54 -0.57 17.62
N LYS A 570 -4.56 -0.07 18.87
CA LYS A 570 -3.69 -0.59 19.95
C LYS A 570 -4.09 -2.00 20.42
N ASP A 571 -5.36 -2.37 20.26
CA ASP A 571 -5.93 -3.65 20.68
C ASP A 571 -6.09 -4.63 19.50
N TYR A 572 -5.70 -4.20 18.28
CA TYR A 572 -5.81 -4.97 17.05
C TYR A 572 -4.62 -4.63 16.13
N ASN A 573 -3.45 -5.18 16.46
CA ASN A 573 -2.21 -4.95 15.73
C ASN A 573 -1.32 -6.20 15.67
N TYR A 574 -0.11 -6.04 15.13
CA TYR A 574 0.82 -7.14 14.88
C TYR A 574 1.33 -7.80 16.17
N ASP A 575 1.43 -7.04 17.27
CA ASP A 575 1.89 -7.56 18.57
C ASP A 575 0.76 -8.15 19.41
N THR A 576 -0.49 -7.83 19.07
CA THR A 576 -1.68 -8.36 19.77
C THR A 576 -1.67 -9.90 19.76
N PRO A 577 -1.72 -10.57 20.94
CA PRO A 577 -1.75 -12.02 21.01
C PRO A 577 -2.94 -12.62 20.25
N GLY A 578 -2.70 -13.74 19.55
CA GLY A 578 -3.75 -14.42 18.80
C GLY A 578 -4.19 -13.71 17.53
N MET A 579 -3.39 -12.79 16.97
CA MET A 579 -3.55 -12.29 15.60
C MET A 579 -2.77 -13.12 14.58
N ARG A 580 -3.25 -13.11 13.34
CA ARG A 580 -2.59 -13.73 12.17
C ARG A 580 -2.77 -12.86 10.92
N LEU A 581 -1.94 -13.10 9.90
CA LEU A 581 -2.18 -12.53 8.58
C LEU A 581 -3.43 -13.16 7.94
N ARG A 582 -4.17 -12.37 7.16
CA ARG A 582 -5.43 -12.81 6.55
C ARG A 582 -5.28 -13.81 5.41
N GLY A 583 -4.10 -13.83 4.77
CA GLY A 583 -3.76 -14.76 3.69
C GLY A 583 -3.17 -14.06 2.48
N ARG A 584 -3.46 -14.56 1.27
CA ARG A 584 -2.92 -14.03 0.01
C ARG A 584 -3.76 -12.87 -0.48
N LYS A 585 -3.14 -11.71 -0.72
CA LYS A 585 -3.84 -10.55 -1.28
C LYS A 585 -4.21 -10.80 -2.75
N PHE A 586 -5.51 -10.76 -3.06
CA PHE A 586 -6.03 -10.88 -4.41
C PHE A 586 -6.90 -9.65 -4.75
N TYR A 587 -6.73 -9.14 -5.97
CA TYR A 587 -7.60 -8.09 -6.49
C TYR A 587 -8.94 -8.70 -6.94
N ARG A 588 -10.03 -7.97 -6.73
CA ARG A 588 -11.36 -8.34 -7.17
C ARG A 588 -11.49 -8.16 -8.69
N HIS A 589 -12.37 -8.93 -9.32
CA HIS A 589 -12.97 -8.58 -10.59
C HIS A 589 -13.94 -7.39 -10.38
N HIS A 590 -14.03 -6.49 -11.37
CA HIS A 590 -14.81 -5.24 -11.26
C HIS A 590 -16.12 -5.27 -12.06
N GLY A 591 -16.50 -6.43 -12.60
CA GLY A 591 -17.65 -6.60 -13.46
C GLY A 591 -17.39 -6.20 -14.91
N GLN A 592 -18.37 -6.48 -15.78
CA GLN A 592 -18.27 -6.32 -17.23
C GLN A 592 -18.19 -4.87 -17.72
N GLN A 593 -18.68 -3.90 -16.94
CA GLN A 593 -18.75 -2.49 -17.34
C GLN A 593 -17.90 -1.61 -16.41
N LEU A 594 -16.64 -1.44 -16.78
CA LEU A 594 -15.76 -0.51 -16.09
C LEU A 594 -16.07 0.93 -16.50
N ARG A 595 -16.44 1.77 -15.53
CA ARG A 595 -16.75 3.19 -15.79
C ARG A 595 -15.46 4.01 -15.82
N ALA A 596 -15.32 4.87 -16.84
CA ALA A 596 -14.19 5.80 -17.00
C ALA A 596 -13.86 6.60 -15.73
N GLN A 597 -14.90 7.04 -15.02
CA GLN A 597 -14.75 7.79 -13.77
C GLN A 597 -13.94 7.04 -12.68
N GLU A 598 -13.94 5.70 -12.68
CA GLU A 598 -13.28 4.92 -11.62
C GLU A 598 -11.79 4.76 -11.87
N TYR A 599 -11.34 4.86 -13.12
CA TYR A 599 -9.94 4.65 -13.48
C TYR A 599 -9.25 5.86 -14.07
N GLN A 600 -9.96 6.88 -14.56
CA GLN A 600 -9.34 8.09 -15.11
C GLN A 600 -9.11 9.13 -14.01
N SER A 601 -7.99 9.85 -14.12
CA SER A 601 -7.72 11.00 -13.27
C SER A 601 -8.78 12.08 -13.48
N PRO A 602 -9.39 12.62 -12.42
CA PRO A 602 -10.34 13.72 -12.57
C PRO A 602 -9.70 14.91 -13.30
N LYS A 603 -10.36 15.38 -14.37
CA LYS A 603 -9.87 16.45 -15.27
C LYS A 603 -8.52 16.15 -15.98
N GLY A 604 -8.06 14.90 -15.99
CA GLY A 604 -6.77 14.52 -16.60
C GLY A 604 -5.55 15.03 -15.82
N ASN A 605 -5.69 15.34 -14.53
CA ASN A 605 -4.60 15.86 -13.71
C ASN A 605 -3.43 14.85 -13.65
N LYS A 606 -2.21 15.35 -13.88
CA LYS A 606 -0.97 14.58 -13.77
C LYS A 606 -0.20 14.94 -12.50
N SER A 607 0.36 13.92 -11.86
CA SER A 607 1.16 14.04 -10.64
C SER A 607 2.18 12.90 -10.54
N ASP A 608 3.05 12.96 -9.55
CA ASP A 608 3.95 11.86 -9.14
C ASP A 608 3.17 10.64 -8.58
N GLN A 609 1.90 10.80 -8.23
CA GLN A 609 1.03 9.77 -7.64
C GLN A 609 0.17 9.00 -8.66
N ASN A 610 0.23 9.35 -9.94
CA ASN A 610 -0.47 8.64 -11.00
C ASN A 610 0.38 8.50 -12.26
N ARG A 611 -0.12 7.75 -13.24
CA ARG A 611 0.59 7.39 -14.47
C ARG A 611 -0.30 7.58 -15.68
N THR A 612 0.29 7.99 -16.79
CA THR A 612 -0.37 7.91 -18.10
C THR A 612 0.01 6.58 -18.74
N ILE A 613 -0.98 5.86 -19.25
CA ILE A 613 -0.78 4.62 -19.98
C ILE A 613 -1.15 4.84 -21.45
N CYS A 614 -0.35 4.28 -22.34
CA CYS A 614 -0.52 4.39 -23.79
C CYS A 614 -0.67 3.01 -24.44
N GLY A 615 -1.68 2.84 -25.29
CA GLY A 615 -1.94 1.57 -25.98
C GLY A 615 -2.60 0.50 -25.11
N ALA A 616 -3.37 0.88 -24.09
CA ALA A 616 -4.15 -0.06 -23.29
C ALA A 616 -5.17 -0.79 -24.16
N GLN A 617 -5.21 -2.12 -24.04
CA GLN A 617 -6.04 -2.98 -24.87
C GLN A 617 -7.48 -2.97 -24.35
N GLN A 618 -8.46 -2.79 -25.24
CA GLN A 618 -9.87 -2.75 -24.85
C GLN A 618 -10.41 -4.13 -24.43
N SER A 619 -11.54 -4.11 -23.72
CA SER A 619 -12.28 -5.33 -23.42
C SER A 619 -12.69 -6.02 -24.72
N GLY A 620 -12.52 -7.34 -24.77
CA GLY A 620 -12.73 -8.18 -25.95
C GLY A 620 -11.43 -8.56 -26.69
N SER A 621 -10.29 -7.90 -26.42
CA SER A 621 -9.01 -8.30 -27.02
C SER A 621 -8.60 -9.71 -26.59
N ARG A 622 -8.04 -10.50 -27.51
CA ARG A 622 -7.64 -11.90 -27.29
C ARG A 622 -6.18 -12.15 -27.61
N PHE A 623 -5.54 -12.98 -26.79
CA PHE A 623 -4.14 -13.34 -26.90
C PHE A 623 -3.97 -14.86 -26.90
N SER A 624 -3.04 -15.38 -27.69
CA SER A 624 -2.73 -16.81 -27.75
C SER A 624 -1.37 -17.10 -27.13
N PHE A 625 -1.25 -18.17 -26.34
CA PHE A 625 0.03 -18.59 -25.76
C PHE A 625 0.08 -20.10 -25.52
N ALA A 626 1.30 -20.63 -25.45
CA ALA A 626 1.57 -22.02 -25.15
C ALA A 626 2.09 -22.20 -23.72
N VAL A 627 1.63 -23.25 -23.05
CA VAL A 627 2.18 -23.77 -21.79
C VAL A 627 2.80 -25.12 -22.08
N ARG A 628 4.12 -25.24 -21.93
CA ARG A 628 4.82 -26.53 -21.99
C ARG A 628 5.03 -27.04 -20.58
N PHE A 629 4.87 -28.34 -20.39
CA PHE A 629 5.08 -28.96 -19.10
C PHE A 629 5.79 -30.31 -19.22
N GLU A 630 6.51 -30.68 -18.16
CA GLU A 630 7.31 -31.89 -18.11
C GLU A 630 7.09 -32.64 -16.80
N ASN A 631 6.97 -33.96 -16.87
CA ASN A 631 6.92 -34.83 -15.69
C ASN A 631 5.89 -34.43 -14.62
N LEU A 632 4.75 -33.85 -14.99
CA LEU A 632 3.70 -33.53 -14.02
C LEU A 632 2.96 -34.81 -13.59
N ALA A 633 2.72 -34.97 -12.29
CA ALA A 633 1.78 -35.99 -11.82
C ALA A 633 0.36 -35.67 -12.34
N PRO A 634 -0.53 -36.66 -12.53
CA PRO A 634 -1.91 -36.41 -12.97
C PRO A 634 -2.65 -35.36 -12.13
N LEU A 635 -2.40 -35.34 -10.81
CA LEU A 635 -2.96 -34.34 -9.88
C LEU A 635 -2.38 -32.94 -10.08
N GLU A 636 -1.08 -32.82 -10.39
CA GLU A 636 -0.42 -31.53 -10.67
C GLU A 636 -0.92 -30.96 -12.01
N LEU A 637 -1.08 -31.81 -13.03
CA LEU A 637 -1.68 -31.42 -14.31
C LEU A 637 -3.13 -30.97 -14.12
N GLY A 638 -3.91 -31.70 -13.32
CA GLY A 638 -5.28 -31.31 -12.96
C GLY A 638 -5.35 -29.95 -12.26
N ALA A 639 -4.43 -29.68 -11.34
CA ALA A 639 -4.31 -28.38 -10.68
C ALA A 639 -3.94 -27.25 -11.65
N LEU A 640 -3.01 -27.50 -12.58
CA LEU A 640 -2.62 -26.54 -13.61
C LEU A 640 -3.78 -26.23 -14.57
N LEU A 641 -4.47 -27.26 -15.07
CA LEU A 641 -5.61 -27.11 -15.97
C LEU A 641 -6.76 -26.35 -15.31
N TRP A 642 -7.11 -26.70 -14.06
CA TRP A 642 -8.12 -25.95 -13.31
C TRP A 642 -7.70 -24.50 -13.10
N THR A 643 -6.42 -24.26 -12.78
CA THR A 643 -5.89 -22.91 -12.57
C THR A 643 -5.96 -22.07 -13.84
N LEU A 644 -5.73 -22.66 -15.02
CA LEU A 644 -5.86 -21.94 -16.29
C LEU A 644 -7.31 -21.46 -16.46
N GLU A 645 -8.32 -22.31 -16.31
CA GLU A 645 -9.71 -21.94 -16.65
C GLU A 645 -10.56 -21.38 -15.49
N LEU A 646 -10.16 -21.58 -14.23
CA LEU A 646 -10.82 -21.09 -13.00
C LEU A 646 -12.34 -21.29 -12.92
N ASP A 647 -12.85 -22.42 -13.41
CA ASP A 647 -14.31 -22.65 -13.49
C ASP A 647 -15.08 -21.49 -14.17
N GLY A 648 -14.42 -20.77 -15.09
CA GLY A 648 -14.95 -19.61 -15.82
C GLY A 648 -14.80 -18.25 -15.13
N TRP A 649 -14.10 -18.17 -13.99
CA TRP A 649 -13.84 -16.89 -13.31
C TRP A 649 -12.72 -16.08 -14.00
N HIS A 650 -12.38 -14.94 -13.42
CA HIS A 650 -11.42 -14.00 -14.01
C HIS A 650 -10.07 -14.02 -13.32
N HIS A 651 -9.02 -14.26 -14.09
CA HIS A 651 -7.66 -13.90 -13.72
C HIS A 651 -7.53 -12.38 -13.59
N ARG A 652 -6.58 -11.93 -12.77
CA ARG A 652 -6.25 -10.50 -12.59
C ARG A 652 -4.80 -10.26 -12.99
N ILE A 653 -4.57 -9.71 -14.17
CA ILE A 653 -3.25 -9.56 -14.80
C ILE A 653 -2.94 -8.10 -15.18
N GLY A 654 -1.67 -7.71 -15.09
CA GLY A 654 -1.21 -6.39 -15.52
C GLY A 654 -1.38 -5.24 -14.53
N TYR A 655 -1.24 -4.02 -15.05
CA TYR A 655 -1.30 -2.77 -14.29
C TYR A 655 -2.75 -2.31 -14.09
N GLY A 656 -2.98 -1.41 -13.13
CA GLY A 656 -4.31 -0.82 -12.92
C GLY A 656 -5.36 -1.77 -12.34
N LYS A 657 -4.99 -2.95 -11.83
CA LYS A 657 -5.91 -3.90 -11.17
C LYS A 657 -6.83 -3.26 -10.11
N PRO A 658 -6.37 -2.34 -9.24
CA PRO A 658 -7.26 -1.71 -8.28
C PRO A 658 -8.29 -0.75 -8.90
N LEU A 659 -8.06 -0.33 -10.13
CA LEU A 659 -8.98 0.50 -10.92
C LEU A 659 -9.81 -0.35 -11.89
N GLY A 660 -9.76 -1.67 -11.78
CA GLY A 660 -10.58 -2.62 -12.53
C GLY A 660 -9.95 -3.23 -13.77
N PHE A 661 -8.78 -2.75 -14.21
CA PHE A 661 -8.09 -3.31 -15.36
C PHE A 661 -7.66 -4.75 -15.12
N GLY A 662 -7.49 -5.51 -16.19
CA GLY A 662 -6.79 -6.79 -16.14
C GLY A 662 -7.64 -8.02 -15.79
N SER A 663 -8.97 -7.93 -15.85
CA SER A 663 -9.82 -9.13 -15.82
C SER A 663 -9.64 -9.89 -17.12
N ALA A 664 -9.30 -11.16 -17.02
CA ALA A 664 -9.16 -12.01 -18.18
C ALA A 664 -9.62 -13.44 -17.90
N GLN A 665 -10.22 -14.08 -18.89
CA GLN A 665 -10.51 -15.51 -18.88
C GLN A 665 -9.49 -16.23 -19.77
N ILE A 666 -9.05 -17.41 -19.36
CA ILE A 666 -8.16 -18.25 -20.17
C ILE A 666 -8.94 -19.51 -20.52
N ALA A 667 -8.92 -19.89 -21.79
CA ALA A 667 -9.52 -21.11 -22.30
C ALA A 667 -8.43 -22.05 -22.83
N VAL A 668 -8.50 -23.34 -22.47
CA VAL A 668 -7.64 -24.37 -23.06
C VAL A 668 -8.21 -24.74 -24.42
N ARG A 669 -7.47 -24.43 -25.50
CA ARG A 669 -7.86 -24.68 -26.89
C ARG A 669 -7.39 -26.03 -27.40
N SER A 670 -6.22 -26.49 -26.96
CA SER A 670 -5.75 -27.86 -27.20
C SER A 670 -4.84 -28.33 -26.07
N LEU A 671 -4.74 -29.64 -25.91
CA LEU A 671 -3.91 -30.30 -24.92
C LEU A 671 -3.31 -31.54 -25.55
N HIS A 672 -1.99 -31.59 -25.64
CA HIS A 672 -1.28 -32.74 -26.18
C HIS A 672 -0.35 -33.33 -25.13
N ILE A 673 -0.35 -34.66 -25.01
CA ILE A 673 0.56 -35.43 -24.15
C ILE A 673 1.63 -36.08 -25.02
N LEU A 674 2.87 -35.99 -24.58
CA LEU A 674 4.01 -36.67 -25.17
C LEU A 674 3.97 -38.16 -24.84
N ASP A 675 4.07 -38.99 -25.88
CA ASP A 675 4.42 -40.40 -25.83
C ASP A 675 5.90 -40.53 -26.20
N PRO A 676 6.80 -40.77 -25.21
CA PRO A 676 8.22 -40.91 -25.48
C PRO A 676 8.53 -42.07 -26.45
N ASP A 677 7.84 -43.21 -26.33
CA ASP A 677 8.07 -44.37 -27.18
C ASP A 677 7.72 -44.06 -28.63
N GLN A 678 6.67 -43.28 -28.88
CA GLN A 678 6.35 -42.82 -30.22
C GLN A 678 7.32 -41.73 -30.70
N ARG A 679 7.69 -40.77 -29.83
CA ARG A 679 8.57 -39.65 -30.16
C ARG A 679 9.95 -40.12 -30.63
N TYR A 680 10.52 -41.11 -29.96
CA TYR A 680 11.89 -41.59 -30.21
C TYR A 680 11.96 -42.79 -31.16
N ARG A 681 10.82 -43.25 -31.70
CA ARG A 681 10.77 -44.33 -32.70
C ARG A 681 11.13 -43.87 -34.11
N ASP A 682 10.83 -42.62 -34.46
CA ASP A 682 11.08 -42.03 -35.78
C ASP A 682 11.43 -40.54 -35.64
N LEU A 683 12.37 -40.05 -36.46
CA LEU A 683 12.83 -38.66 -36.45
C LEU A 683 11.70 -37.66 -36.76
N LEU A 684 10.72 -38.07 -37.57
CA LEU A 684 9.58 -37.24 -37.97
C LEU A 684 8.38 -37.35 -37.03
N ALA A 685 8.34 -38.34 -36.13
CA ALA A 685 7.24 -38.51 -35.21
C ALA A 685 7.27 -37.42 -34.12
N SER A 686 6.19 -36.65 -34.01
CA SER A 686 6.06 -35.66 -32.92
C SER A 686 5.94 -36.32 -31.54
N GLY A 687 5.41 -37.55 -31.49
CA GLY A 687 5.01 -38.25 -30.26
C GLY A 687 3.91 -37.54 -29.48
N LEU A 688 3.30 -36.48 -30.03
CA LEU A 688 2.24 -35.73 -29.36
C LEU A 688 0.89 -36.36 -29.71
N ARG A 689 0.15 -36.76 -28.67
CA ARG A 689 -1.21 -37.30 -28.79
C ARG A 689 -2.20 -36.29 -28.24
N ASP A 690 -3.29 -36.04 -28.97
CA ASP A 690 -4.38 -35.20 -28.48
C ASP A 690 -5.01 -35.84 -27.24
N ALA A 691 -5.15 -35.04 -26.19
CA ALA A 691 -5.71 -35.43 -24.91
C ALA A 691 -6.70 -34.39 -24.39
N LEU A 692 -7.21 -33.49 -25.24
CA LEU A 692 -8.19 -32.47 -24.82
C LEU A 692 -9.43 -33.09 -24.17
N GLY A 693 -9.90 -34.24 -24.67
CA GLY A 693 -11.04 -34.99 -24.10
C GLY A 693 -10.80 -35.53 -22.68
N GLN A 694 -9.56 -35.57 -22.20
CA GLN A 694 -9.21 -36.03 -20.84
C GLN A 694 -9.03 -34.87 -19.85
N LYS A 695 -9.09 -33.61 -20.30
CA LYS A 695 -8.91 -32.41 -19.47
C LYS A 695 -9.75 -32.45 -18.19
N ASP A 696 -11.06 -32.69 -18.32
CA ASP A 696 -12.00 -32.67 -17.20
C ASP A 696 -11.78 -33.83 -16.24
N HIS A 697 -11.25 -34.96 -16.71
CA HIS A 697 -10.86 -36.08 -15.86
C HIS A 697 -9.73 -35.68 -14.90
N TRP A 698 -8.65 -35.06 -15.40
CA TRP A 698 -7.56 -34.59 -14.53
C TRP A 698 -8.00 -33.49 -13.56
N ILE A 699 -8.82 -32.54 -14.01
CA ILE A 699 -9.39 -31.51 -13.13
C ILE A 699 -10.24 -32.17 -12.02
N THR A 700 -11.06 -33.17 -12.37
CA THR A 700 -11.89 -33.90 -11.40
C THR A 700 -11.04 -34.66 -10.38
N LEU A 701 -9.96 -35.32 -10.82
CA LEU A 701 -9.00 -35.98 -9.92
C LEU A 701 -8.40 -34.99 -8.92
N PHE A 702 -7.93 -33.83 -9.38
CA PHE A 702 -7.39 -32.78 -8.52
C PHE A 702 -8.42 -32.31 -7.47
N LYS A 703 -9.64 -31.98 -7.90
CA LYS A 703 -10.71 -31.50 -7.00
C LYS A 703 -11.10 -32.57 -5.97
N ALA A 704 -11.25 -33.83 -6.41
CA ALA A 704 -11.60 -34.95 -5.54
C ALA A 704 -10.51 -35.22 -4.49
N GLU A 705 -9.25 -35.17 -4.89
CA GLU A 705 -8.14 -35.42 -3.98
C GLU A 705 -7.98 -34.30 -2.94
N LEU A 706 -8.12 -33.04 -3.33
CA LEU A 706 -8.16 -31.94 -2.36
C LEU A 706 -9.36 -32.06 -1.40
N ALA A 707 -10.52 -32.45 -1.91
CA ALA A 707 -11.68 -32.65 -1.07
C ALA A 707 -11.43 -33.75 -0.02
N ARG A 708 -10.77 -34.84 -0.43
CA ARG A 708 -10.36 -35.94 0.46
C ARG A 708 -9.34 -35.49 1.51
N ILE A 709 -8.29 -34.76 1.11
CA ILE A 709 -7.21 -34.30 2.00
C ILE A 709 -7.75 -33.39 3.11
N TYR A 710 -8.63 -32.45 2.75
CA TYR A 710 -9.14 -31.42 3.66
C TYR A 710 -10.53 -31.73 4.25
N GLY A 711 -11.14 -32.86 3.88
CA GLY A 711 -12.39 -33.35 4.46
C GLY A 711 -13.63 -32.50 4.13
N GLN A 712 -13.59 -31.74 3.03
CA GLN A 712 -14.69 -30.87 2.60
C GLN A 712 -14.76 -30.85 1.06
N PRO A 713 -15.94 -30.69 0.45
CA PRO A 713 -16.05 -30.53 -1.00
C PRO A 713 -15.15 -29.38 -1.50
N PHE A 714 -14.51 -29.56 -2.66
CA PHE A 714 -13.55 -28.59 -3.22
C PHE A 714 -14.10 -27.15 -3.24
N ALA A 715 -15.35 -26.96 -3.70
CA ALA A 715 -16.02 -25.66 -3.76
C ALA A 715 -16.33 -25.04 -2.38
N GLN A 716 -16.31 -25.84 -1.30
CA GLN A 716 -16.55 -25.38 0.07
C GLN A 716 -15.27 -25.06 0.83
N LEU A 717 -14.10 -25.41 0.29
CA LEU A 717 -12.82 -25.07 0.90
C LEU A 717 -12.69 -23.53 1.02
N PRO A 718 -12.34 -22.99 2.20
CA PRO A 718 -12.30 -21.54 2.41
C PRO A 718 -11.46 -20.77 1.38
N PRO A 719 -10.26 -21.22 0.97
CA PRO A 719 -9.47 -20.54 -0.06
C PRO A 719 -10.16 -20.53 -1.43
N ILE A 720 -10.89 -21.61 -1.79
CA ILE A 720 -11.62 -21.71 -3.06
C ILE A 720 -12.86 -20.80 -3.06
N ARG A 721 -13.59 -20.74 -1.95
CA ARG A 721 -14.70 -19.78 -1.76
C ARG A 721 -14.22 -18.34 -1.86
N ASP A 722 -13.09 -18.01 -1.26
CA ASP A 722 -12.51 -16.67 -1.35
C ASP A 722 -12.07 -16.35 -2.78
N LEU A 723 -11.42 -17.27 -3.48
CA LEU A 723 -11.08 -17.09 -4.91
C LEU A 723 -12.34 -16.84 -5.74
N GLN A 724 -13.38 -17.66 -5.57
CA GLN A 724 -14.66 -17.47 -6.26
C GLN A 724 -15.24 -16.08 -6.01
N ALA A 725 -15.30 -15.65 -4.75
CA ALA A 725 -15.89 -14.36 -4.38
C ALA A 725 -15.05 -13.14 -4.86
N LEU A 726 -13.75 -13.33 -5.10
CA LEU A 726 -12.88 -12.27 -5.62
C LEU A 726 -12.85 -12.24 -7.14
N LEU A 727 -12.90 -13.40 -7.80
CA LEU A 727 -12.63 -13.52 -9.23
C LEU A 727 -13.92 -13.65 -10.08
N ASN A 728 -15.08 -13.78 -9.44
CA ASN A 728 -16.38 -13.77 -10.09
C ASN A 728 -17.03 -12.37 -10.06
N GLU A 729 -18.21 -12.23 -10.68
CA GLU A 729 -18.99 -10.98 -10.71
C GLU A 729 -19.23 -10.42 -9.30
N PRO A 730 -18.79 -9.18 -9.03
CA PRO A 730 -18.95 -8.58 -7.71
C PRO A 730 -20.42 -8.17 -7.47
N PRO A 731 -20.96 -8.37 -6.24
CA PRO A 731 -22.34 -7.98 -5.92
C PRO A 731 -22.53 -6.46 -5.74
N LEU A 732 -21.44 -5.70 -5.66
CA LEU A 732 -21.41 -4.26 -5.38
C LEU A 732 -20.33 -3.57 -6.23
N PRO A 733 -20.42 -2.25 -6.45
CA PRO A 733 -19.36 -1.48 -7.09
C PRO A 733 -18.01 -1.67 -6.37
N VAL A 734 -16.92 -1.70 -7.13
CA VAL A 734 -15.57 -1.93 -6.60
C VAL A 734 -14.71 -0.68 -6.79
N HIS A 735 -14.30 -0.05 -5.70
CA HIS A 735 -13.36 1.06 -5.71
C HIS A 735 -12.70 1.24 -4.33
N TYR A 736 -11.59 1.97 -4.27
CA TYR A 736 -10.94 2.25 -2.97
C TYR A 736 -11.82 3.11 -2.06
N PRO A 737 -11.67 2.98 -0.73
CA PRO A 737 -12.40 3.83 0.20
C PRO A 737 -12.18 5.31 -0.06
N ARG A 738 -13.29 6.06 -0.12
CA ARG A 738 -13.34 7.49 -0.42
C ARG A 738 -14.45 8.19 0.36
N SER A 739 -14.35 9.51 0.51
CA SER A 739 -15.27 10.34 1.30
C SER A 739 -16.51 10.84 0.54
N ALA A 740 -16.64 10.49 -0.73
CA ALA A 740 -17.80 10.80 -1.57
C ALA A 740 -18.05 9.67 -2.58
N GLN A 741 -19.28 9.57 -3.10
CA GLN A 741 -19.63 8.55 -4.09
C GLN A 741 -18.82 8.69 -5.39
N HIS A 742 -18.40 9.90 -5.75
CA HIS A 742 -17.54 10.16 -6.92
C HIS A 742 -16.09 10.41 -6.49
N PRO A 743 -15.09 10.03 -7.31
CA PRO A 743 -13.69 10.32 -7.01
C PRO A 743 -13.44 11.83 -6.88
N VAL A 744 -12.73 12.22 -5.82
CA VAL A 744 -12.37 13.62 -5.56
C VAL A 744 -11.07 13.96 -6.30
N ALA A 745 -11.05 15.09 -7.02
CA ALA A 745 -9.91 15.50 -7.86
C ALA A 745 -8.58 15.63 -7.11
N ASP A 746 -8.62 15.95 -5.82
CA ASP A 746 -7.44 16.12 -4.98
C ASP A 746 -6.83 14.80 -4.48
N GLY A 747 -7.43 13.64 -4.80
CA GLY A 747 -6.91 12.33 -4.35
C GLY A 747 -7.01 12.08 -2.84
N ARG A 748 -7.91 12.77 -2.13
CA ARG A 748 -8.04 12.74 -0.66
C ARG A 748 -8.71 11.47 -0.10
N ASN A 749 -8.50 10.32 -0.73
CA ASN A 749 -9.05 9.02 -0.30
C ASN A 749 -8.60 8.62 1.11
N TYR A 750 -7.43 9.11 1.57
CA TYR A 750 -6.95 8.88 2.94
C TYR A 750 -7.91 9.41 4.02
N GLU A 751 -8.74 10.39 3.70
CA GLU A 751 -9.73 10.96 4.62
C GLU A 751 -10.73 9.91 5.12
N TRP A 752 -11.07 8.92 4.30
CA TRP A 752 -11.92 7.80 4.71
C TRP A 752 -11.31 7.03 5.88
N PHE A 753 -10.00 6.76 5.85
CA PHE A 753 -9.30 6.07 6.92
C PHE A 753 -9.22 6.91 8.19
N VAL A 754 -9.04 8.22 8.05
CA VAL A 754 -9.08 9.18 9.17
C VAL A 754 -10.47 9.16 9.82
N GLY A 755 -11.53 9.23 9.02
CA GLY A 755 -12.91 9.12 9.48
C GLY A 755 -13.21 7.80 10.18
N ASN A 756 -12.81 6.68 9.57
CA ASN A 756 -13.01 5.35 10.12
C ASN A 756 -12.31 5.17 11.49
N LYS A 757 -11.14 5.78 11.69
CA LYS A 757 -10.45 5.78 13.00
C LYS A 757 -11.18 6.63 14.06
N ARG A 758 -11.78 7.74 13.65
CA ARG A 758 -12.52 8.67 14.55
C ARG A 758 -13.85 8.10 15.01
N ASN A 759 -14.50 7.28 14.20
CA ASN A 759 -15.77 6.66 14.57
C ASN A 759 -15.53 5.46 15.51
N ALA A 760 -15.37 5.76 16.81
CA ALA A 760 -15.06 4.78 17.86
C ALA A 760 -16.08 3.64 17.97
N ARG A 761 -17.34 3.84 17.53
CA ARG A 761 -18.38 2.82 17.56
C ARG A 761 -18.30 1.84 16.39
N GLN A 762 -17.79 2.26 15.22
CA GLN A 762 -17.73 1.41 14.03
C GLN A 762 -16.35 0.82 13.78
N ARG A 763 -15.30 1.65 13.66
CA ARG A 763 -13.92 1.25 13.29
C ARG A 763 -13.88 0.00 12.39
N LEU A 764 -14.30 0.17 11.13
CA LEU A 764 -14.54 -0.91 10.20
C LEU A 764 -13.26 -1.68 9.85
N ALA A 765 -13.42 -2.99 9.73
CA ALA A 765 -12.45 -3.95 9.20
C ALA A 765 -12.97 -4.51 7.86
N LEU A 766 -12.08 -5.08 7.05
CA LEU A 766 -12.51 -5.82 5.86
C LEU A 766 -13.10 -7.17 6.28
N ARG A 767 -14.28 -7.50 5.73
CA ARG A 767 -14.91 -8.82 5.91
C ARG A 767 -14.16 -9.91 5.15
N LEU A 768 -14.44 -11.17 5.48
CA LEU A 768 -13.96 -12.32 4.69
C LEU A 768 -14.47 -12.21 3.26
N SER A 769 -13.66 -12.64 2.29
CA SER A 769 -13.90 -12.35 0.87
C SER A 769 -15.25 -12.88 0.38
N ASP A 770 -15.60 -14.08 0.82
CA ASP A 770 -16.84 -14.81 0.53
C ASP A 770 -18.05 -14.40 1.38
N GLU A 771 -17.86 -13.53 2.38
CA GLU A 771 -18.91 -12.99 3.26
C GLU A 771 -19.04 -11.47 3.13
N ASP A 772 -18.31 -10.85 2.21
CA ASP A 772 -18.28 -9.40 1.97
C ASP A 772 -19.41 -8.99 1.01
N SER A 773 -20.66 -9.21 1.42
CA SER A 773 -21.86 -8.83 0.65
C SER A 773 -22.37 -7.43 0.98
N GLU A 774 -22.07 -6.92 2.18
CA GLU A 774 -22.50 -5.59 2.63
C GLU A 774 -21.56 -4.46 2.21
N GLY A 775 -20.29 -4.79 1.94
CA GLY A 775 -19.25 -3.83 1.58
C GLY A 775 -18.95 -2.78 2.65
N LEU A 776 -18.24 -1.75 2.23
CA LEU A 776 -17.89 -0.57 3.03
C LEU A 776 -18.81 0.60 2.66
N PRO A 777 -19.13 1.48 3.63
CA PRO A 777 -19.86 2.72 3.37
C PRO A 777 -18.91 3.86 3.00
N ILE A 778 -19.48 4.95 2.49
CA ILE A 778 -18.77 6.23 2.38
C ILE A 778 -18.63 6.83 3.78
N ILE A 779 -17.41 7.24 4.14
CA ILE A 779 -17.09 7.88 5.42
C ILE A 779 -16.29 9.14 5.14
N ASP A 780 -16.76 10.26 5.68
CA ASP A 780 -16.05 11.53 5.60
C ASP A 780 -14.88 11.61 6.61
N ARG A 781 -14.06 12.65 6.54
CA ARG A 781 -12.93 12.84 7.48
C ARG A 781 -13.33 12.99 8.95
N PHE A 782 -14.61 13.22 9.26
CA PHE A 782 -15.13 13.41 10.60
C PHE A 782 -15.73 12.13 11.19
N GLY A 783 -15.82 11.06 10.39
CA GLY A 783 -16.35 9.77 10.80
C GLY A 783 -17.86 9.62 10.58
N GLN A 784 -18.48 10.55 9.85
CA GLN A 784 -19.88 10.49 9.48
C GLN A 784 -20.06 9.58 8.25
N THR A 785 -20.99 8.64 8.37
CA THR A 785 -21.35 7.69 7.31
C THR A 785 -22.43 8.31 6.42
N GLN A 786 -22.26 8.20 5.10
CA GLN A 786 -23.28 8.60 4.11
C GLN A 786 -24.07 7.40 3.58
#